data_AF-A0A939R146-F1
#
_entry.id   AF-A0A939R146-F1
#
_cell.length_a   1.000
_cell.length_b   1.000
_cell.length_c   1.000
_cell.angle_alpha   90.00
_cell.angle_beta   90.00
_cell.angle_gamma   90.00
#
_symmetry.space_group_name_H-M   'P 1'
#
loop_
_entity.id
_entity.type
_entity.pdbx_description
1 polymer ?
#
loop_
_entity_poly.entity_id
_entity_poly.type
_entity_poly.pdbx_seq_one_letter_code
_entity_poly.pdbx_strand_id
1 'polypeptide(L)'
;MKKFLLSLALVLLGAMSTSVSAKYNLGEQLSSADLKDGDTVILEYVASKLFAGQYLTIDPQKKTGMLGKVGTLNDENIWVLEEGPADLRYEEGKTFYLRHLVTGLYVVANGGYSSPFSTTNEIDKAANIFFPSCAEDIPFSNCIAWTPNGDQLKEGESGDKIVNWGYNGDNGQYPDPDWQVNDKSVGLFYARDEKGWSYMTCYWGTISFTGLQMCNQWNVFKADYMNDKLGDLDDLVNLYSDFSPVGGTTPGYYEQEAADAYNSAMERAVVMLVTGGSDEEIDAMMAELRQAKLTCETAVIPLVSGYYYIVSAYDEFMNQQGVEKAAFPNLVTNKMEWKTFDPEDGDFIFFIEPQGEDNMFYLQHYFSEMYAGEIEAWTGTSATTPLIFGKSYYQRFTMETEGMWLWTDPGQSYPGNSNGKSPFGGSGNGEKVSGKLAAWGRTTIDADKAYIFDQHTNLWYIRPVSDEVMDIMAPIKAQKQLTQQLEELIQEGRETYGKLFNYTVDKENPLITVAGGGEVMDPIEGNQITFQTIRGQGVPGSDDYKYLIDDIDSTYMQGAGYIDVDISNTPVNAVAISYNTRCASGLYGNENQQKWGAQERPDKVNLYATNDIGEGGKWDFVGSANMGSLELPATQTFSLGGEYKYLRYEVITNATGGNYFTISEFQLYKTGVDQTSSQYYTTDGMKDKADALMVAIEEALPIVEANTATSEDVQKMTAAIAAVKELYADTTELSQLIADSEVLLEGVVIGDEMGQLSDEELKTNLETAISEARKNAFTTPISNEAVRTATTAVKEAKAAFLAGIKSFEVGKWYFITNLDEERFGEEGAEDAFCGGSAIYLRNKYNTSTSVKWGLFDKNSMTLNADNDPRAMWRFVPVEGTEYYAIQNMYTGYYLGDFAGENINLPVSQEPVPYNVAYSGNAKFMLYPKGPKNSNNMALWPEGYEADVVCHPSIDGASAWTFIEIDPEEQEAISISDFAMNLIDVMAVPYNISNIADYNADVFTYAIRKISQEEVEGERVTTIELYEKNEFKAGEPCIIVLGSIDEEVECEPNSLVIPFPTEVIDHTQPMVANGIVGGLHNMKCAEGTAISTGKKFIAVGEGGSGFDDQTGVIDLSTYKREITGVETALTLVITGLAELPEPVGPEEPGDVDGNGSVNSADVVAVYNFILIGEESGITKEVADVDGNGDVNSADVVAIYNAIIGGSSSSRMFIVRPNNWVGE
;
A
#
# COMPACT_ATOMS: atom_id res chain seq x y z
N MET A 1 37.01 -28.63 -12.96
CA MET A 1 37.57 -29.99 -13.10
C MET A 1 36.50 -31.08 -12.93
N LYS A 2 35.64 -31.03 -11.90
CA LYS A 2 34.47 -31.94 -11.74
C LYS A 2 33.44 -31.86 -12.89
N LYS A 3 33.05 -30.65 -13.34
CA LYS A 3 32.17 -30.44 -14.52
C LYS A 3 32.69 -31.12 -15.80
N PHE A 4 34.01 -31.15 -16.01
CA PHE A 4 34.64 -31.78 -17.19
C PHE A 4 34.62 -33.32 -17.09
N LEU A 5 34.69 -33.88 -15.89
CA LEU A 5 34.59 -35.33 -15.65
C LEU A 5 33.14 -35.83 -15.80
N LEU A 6 32.16 -35.05 -15.33
CA LEU A 6 30.73 -35.37 -15.45
C LEU A 6 30.26 -35.32 -16.92
N SER A 7 30.67 -34.28 -17.67
CA SER A 7 30.36 -34.18 -19.10
C SER A 7 31.11 -35.22 -19.95
N LEU A 8 32.33 -35.60 -19.58
CA LEU A 8 33.04 -36.71 -20.23
C LEU A 8 32.37 -38.07 -19.94
N ALA A 9 31.81 -38.26 -18.74
CA ALA A 9 31.05 -39.47 -18.37
C ALA A 9 29.71 -39.56 -19.12
N LEU A 10 28.94 -38.47 -19.23
CA LEU A 10 27.71 -38.42 -20.03
C LEU A 10 27.96 -38.66 -21.53
N VAL A 11 29.05 -38.10 -22.09
CA VAL A 11 29.43 -38.33 -23.50
C VAL A 11 29.86 -39.77 -23.76
N LEU A 12 30.48 -40.44 -22.78
CA LEU A 12 30.82 -41.87 -22.85
C LEU A 12 29.57 -42.76 -22.71
N LEU A 13 28.57 -42.35 -21.93
CA LEU A 13 27.27 -43.04 -21.76
C LEU A 13 26.37 -42.93 -23.00
N GLY A 14 26.36 -41.78 -23.68
CA GLY A 14 25.61 -41.59 -24.94
C GLY A 14 26.04 -42.53 -26.08
N ALA A 15 27.17 -43.21 -25.96
CA ALA A 15 27.63 -44.22 -26.91
C ALA A 15 27.15 -45.67 -26.60
N MET A 16 26.46 -45.91 -25.48
CA MET A 16 26.03 -47.25 -25.05
C MET A 16 24.51 -47.46 -24.88
N SER A 17 23.64 -46.53 -25.31
CA SER A 17 22.19 -46.79 -25.26
C SER A 17 21.75 -47.76 -26.38
N THR A 18 21.82 -49.06 -26.09
CA THR A 18 21.04 -50.05 -26.82
C THR A 18 19.58 -49.92 -26.42
N SER A 19 18.71 -49.72 -27.40
CA SER A 19 17.24 -49.70 -27.30
C SER A 19 16.69 -50.65 -26.22
N VAL A 20 16.16 -50.09 -25.14
CA VAL A 20 15.42 -50.85 -24.11
C VAL A 20 13.97 -50.94 -24.56
N SER A 21 13.45 -52.16 -24.63
CA SER A 21 12.03 -52.46 -24.87
C SER A 21 11.17 -51.99 -23.69
N ALA A 22 9.91 -51.61 -23.95
CA ALA A 22 8.84 -51.29 -22.97
C ALA A 22 9.09 -51.83 -21.54
N LYS A 23 9.03 -51.02 -20.47
CA LYS A 23 9.25 -51.48 -19.07
C LYS A 23 8.05 -52.21 -18.45
N TYR A 24 6.92 -52.19 -19.14
CA TYR A 24 5.67 -52.82 -18.73
C TYR A 24 5.19 -53.78 -19.82
N ASN A 25 4.53 -54.86 -19.40
CA ASN A 25 3.76 -55.71 -20.29
C ASN A 25 2.26 -55.51 -20.03
N LEU A 26 1.47 -55.80 -21.07
CA LEU A 26 0.02 -55.94 -20.94
C LEU A 26 -0.28 -57.17 -20.06
N GLY A 27 -0.71 -56.92 -18.83
CA GLY A 27 -1.10 -57.95 -17.86
C GLY A 27 -2.52 -58.45 -18.09
N GLU A 28 -3.17 -58.91 -17.02
CA GLU A 28 -4.55 -59.39 -17.11
C GLU A 28 -5.55 -58.26 -17.41
N GLN A 29 -6.60 -58.56 -18.20
CA GLN A 29 -7.69 -57.62 -18.41
C GLN A 29 -8.58 -57.57 -17.16
N LEU A 30 -8.78 -56.36 -16.65
CA LEU A 30 -9.58 -56.03 -15.47
C LEU A 30 -11.01 -55.70 -15.89
N SER A 31 -12.00 -56.18 -15.13
CA SER A 31 -13.38 -55.71 -15.21
C SER A 31 -13.59 -54.49 -14.31
N SER A 32 -14.71 -53.78 -14.48
CA SER A 32 -15.10 -52.65 -13.61
C SER A 32 -14.99 -52.97 -12.12
N ALA A 33 -15.40 -54.17 -11.69
CA ALA A 33 -15.38 -54.59 -10.28
C ALA A 33 -13.97 -54.98 -9.78
N ASP A 34 -13.03 -55.23 -10.69
CA ASP A 34 -11.65 -55.61 -10.34
C ASP A 34 -10.77 -54.38 -10.02
N LEU A 35 -11.18 -53.17 -10.43
CA LEU A 35 -10.41 -51.92 -10.30
C LEU A 35 -10.34 -51.43 -8.85
N LYS A 36 -9.15 -51.03 -8.41
CA LYS A 36 -8.86 -50.58 -7.05
C LYS A 36 -7.92 -49.37 -7.05
N ASP A 37 -7.95 -48.65 -5.93
CA ASP A 37 -6.98 -47.60 -5.63
C ASP A 37 -5.55 -48.13 -5.72
N GLY A 38 -4.67 -47.35 -6.34
CA GLY A 38 -3.27 -47.68 -6.60
C GLY A 38 -3.03 -48.64 -7.77
N ASP A 39 -4.06 -49.16 -8.45
CA ASP A 39 -3.85 -50.02 -9.61
C ASP A 39 -3.15 -49.25 -10.74
N THR A 40 -2.10 -49.85 -11.28
CA THR A 40 -1.41 -49.35 -12.47
C THR A 40 -1.99 -50.05 -13.69
N VAL A 41 -2.56 -49.27 -14.62
CA VAL A 41 -3.40 -49.76 -15.72
C VAL A 41 -3.00 -49.18 -17.07
N ILE A 42 -3.37 -49.91 -18.12
CA ILE A 42 -3.26 -49.54 -19.54
C ILE A 42 -4.68 -49.53 -20.12
N LEU A 43 -5.04 -48.44 -20.80
CA LEU A 43 -6.37 -48.25 -21.39
C LEU A 43 -6.30 -48.43 -22.90
N GLU A 44 -6.89 -49.52 -23.41
CA GLU A 44 -6.99 -49.82 -24.85
C GLU A 44 -8.33 -49.38 -25.41
N TYR A 45 -8.30 -48.67 -26.54
CA TYR A 45 -9.51 -48.30 -27.27
C TYR A 45 -9.98 -49.45 -28.17
N VAL A 46 -11.21 -49.94 -27.97
CA VAL A 46 -11.69 -51.15 -28.67
C VAL A 46 -12.98 -50.99 -29.46
N ALA A 47 -13.56 -49.79 -29.46
CA ALA A 47 -14.79 -49.51 -30.21
C ALA A 47 -14.64 -49.54 -31.76
N SER A 48 -13.42 -49.71 -32.30
CA SER A 48 -13.17 -49.84 -33.75
C SER A 48 -11.91 -50.66 -34.06
N LYS A 49 -12.00 -51.56 -35.05
CA LYS A 49 -10.85 -52.34 -35.58
C LYS A 49 -9.70 -51.46 -36.10
N LEU A 50 -9.99 -50.21 -36.51
CA LEU A 50 -8.97 -49.27 -37.01
C LEU A 50 -7.98 -48.85 -35.93
N PHE A 51 -8.39 -48.93 -34.67
CA PHE A 51 -7.65 -48.49 -33.50
C PHE A 51 -7.34 -49.65 -32.54
N ALA A 52 -7.50 -50.89 -33.01
CA ALA A 52 -7.09 -52.08 -32.26
C ALA A 52 -5.58 -52.06 -31.98
N GLY A 53 -5.17 -52.36 -30.74
CA GLY A 53 -3.79 -52.17 -30.32
C GLY A 53 -3.39 -50.69 -30.32
N GLN A 54 -4.32 -49.81 -29.90
CA GLN A 54 -4.00 -48.44 -29.55
C GLN A 54 -4.39 -48.11 -28.12
N TYR A 55 -3.48 -47.43 -27.43
CA TYR A 55 -3.62 -47.11 -26.01
C TYR A 55 -3.67 -45.60 -25.79
N LEU A 56 -4.32 -45.21 -24.69
CA LEU A 56 -4.37 -43.82 -24.25
C LEU A 56 -2.97 -43.31 -23.87
N THR A 57 -2.56 -42.16 -24.41
CA THR A 57 -1.29 -41.49 -24.06
C THR A 57 -1.45 -39.96 -24.01
N ILE A 58 -0.45 -39.26 -23.47
CA ILE A 58 -0.33 -37.80 -23.46
C ILE A 58 0.73 -37.39 -24.48
N ASP A 59 0.41 -36.51 -25.44
CA ASP A 59 1.42 -35.85 -26.28
C ASP A 59 2.21 -34.84 -25.43
N PRO A 60 3.52 -35.06 -25.16
CA PRO A 60 4.32 -34.19 -24.30
C PRO A 60 4.43 -32.74 -24.83
N GLN A 61 4.28 -32.53 -26.15
CA GLN A 61 4.45 -31.22 -26.78
C GLN A 61 3.16 -30.39 -26.80
N LYS A 62 2.00 -31.03 -26.71
CA LYS A 62 0.68 -30.36 -26.86
C LYS A 62 -0.21 -30.46 -25.62
N LYS A 63 0.16 -31.27 -24.62
CA LYS A 63 -0.65 -31.54 -23.41
C LYS A 63 -2.08 -32.02 -23.72
N THR A 64 -2.26 -32.65 -24.89
CA THR A 64 -3.54 -33.21 -25.38
C THR A 64 -3.44 -34.73 -25.52
N GLY A 65 -4.53 -35.44 -25.24
CA GLY A 65 -4.61 -36.89 -25.44
C GLY A 65 -4.68 -37.36 -26.87
N MET A 66 -3.79 -38.27 -27.24
CA MET A 66 -3.82 -38.96 -28.53
C MET A 66 -3.82 -40.48 -28.34
N LEU A 67 -4.30 -41.23 -29.35
CA LEU A 67 -4.15 -42.69 -29.41
C LEU A 67 -2.85 -43.08 -30.13
N GLY A 68 -2.00 -43.88 -29.50
CA GLY A 68 -0.74 -44.39 -30.09
C GLY A 68 -0.89 -45.80 -30.68
N LYS A 69 -0.18 -46.16 -31.78
CA LYS A 69 -0.26 -47.50 -32.43
C LYS A 69 0.80 -48.48 -31.92
N VAL A 70 0.42 -49.74 -31.65
CA VAL A 70 1.36 -50.79 -31.22
C VAL A 70 2.41 -51.12 -32.29
N GLY A 71 3.65 -50.77 -31.95
CA GLY A 71 4.87 -51.52 -32.26
C GLY A 71 5.65 -51.90 -30.99
N THR A 72 5.50 -51.12 -29.91
CA THR A 72 6.05 -51.35 -28.57
C THR A 72 5.20 -50.57 -27.57
N LEU A 73 4.73 -51.20 -26.48
CA LEU A 73 4.15 -50.48 -25.33
C LEU A 73 5.22 -49.51 -24.78
N ASN A 74 4.84 -48.36 -24.23
CA ASN A 74 5.81 -47.47 -23.57
C ASN A 74 5.23 -46.86 -22.30
N ASP A 75 6.08 -46.22 -21.51
CA ASP A 75 5.72 -45.70 -20.20
C ASP A 75 4.70 -44.53 -20.30
N GLU A 76 4.55 -43.94 -21.50
CA GLU A 76 3.55 -42.91 -21.82
C GLU A 76 2.12 -43.48 -21.96
N ASN A 77 1.94 -44.80 -21.85
CA ASN A 77 0.63 -45.47 -21.88
C ASN A 77 0.13 -45.89 -20.48
N ILE A 78 0.90 -45.60 -19.43
CA ILE A 78 0.68 -46.15 -18.09
C ILE A 78 0.00 -45.11 -17.19
N TRP A 79 -1.09 -45.55 -16.56
CA TRP A 79 -1.91 -44.72 -15.69
C TRP A 79 -2.08 -45.36 -14.32
N VAL A 80 -2.12 -44.54 -13.28
CA VAL A 80 -2.40 -44.96 -11.91
C VAL A 80 -3.83 -44.52 -11.57
N LEU A 81 -4.63 -45.45 -11.06
CA LEU A 81 -5.95 -45.17 -10.51
C LEU A 81 -5.78 -44.70 -9.06
N GLU A 82 -6.24 -43.50 -8.75
CA GLU A 82 -6.30 -42.98 -7.38
C GLU A 82 -7.77 -42.78 -7.00
N GLU A 83 -8.19 -43.29 -5.84
CA GLU A 83 -9.60 -43.24 -5.43
C GLU A 83 -10.10 -41.80 -5.33
N GLY A 84 -11.15 -41.50 -6.08
CA GLY A 84 -11.82 -40.20 -6.07
C GLY A 84 -12.98 -40.15 -5.09
N PRO A 85 -13.52 -38.95 -4.79
CA PRO A 85 -14.66 -38.81 -3.91
C PRO A 85 -15.88 -39.54 -4.48
N ALA A 86 -16.62 -40.26 -3.63
CA ALA A 86 -17.79 -41.02 -4.04
C ALA A 86 -18.83 -40.11 -4.73
N ASP A 87 -19.32 -40.52 -5.90
CA ASP A 87 -20.38 -39.81 -6.61
C ASP A 87 -21.76 -40.36 -6.19
N LEU A 88 -22.49 -39.59 -5.38
CA LEU A 88 -23.79 -39.97 -4.80
C LEU A 88 -24.89 -40.28 -5.83
N ARG A 89 -24.66 -40.00 -7.12
CA ARG A 89 -25.62 -40.28 -8.20
C ARG A 89 -25.57 -41.72 -8.69
N TYR A 90 -24.61 -42.52 -8.23
CA TYR A 90 -24.50 -43.93 -8.58
C TYR A 90 -24.29 -44.75 -7.30
N GLU A 91 -25.34 -45.46 -6.86
CA GLU A 91 -25.43 -46.05 -5.51
C GLU A 91 -24.41 -47.18 -5.22
N GLU A 92 -23.65 -47.69 -6.21
CA GLU A 92 -22.77 -48.87 -6.03
C GLU A 92 -21.36 -48.77 -6.66
N GLY A 93 -20.87 -47.60 -7.08
CA GLY A 93 -19.68 -47.51 -7.97
C GLY A 93 -18.56 -46.60 -7.47
N LYS A 94 -17.34 -47.14 -7.52
CA LYS A 94 -16.11 -46.40 -7.23
C LYS A 94 -15.74 -45.47 -8.39
N THR A 95 -15.26 -44.28 -8.05
CA THR A 95 -14.68 -43.34 -8.99
C THR A 95 -13.19 -43.20 -8.75
N PHE A 96 -12.45 -42.84 -9.79
CA PHE A 96 -11.00 -42.72 -9.74
C PHE A 96 -10.53 -41.46 -10.47
N TYR A 97 -9.53 -40.82 -9.90
CA TYR A 97 -8.64 -39.93 -10.63
C TYR A 97 -7.65 -40.77 -11.45
N LEU A 98 -7.41 -40.35 -12.69
CA LEU A 98 -6.45 -41.01 -13.57
C LEU A 98 -5.17 -40.17 -13.63
N ARG A 99 -4.10 -40.64 -12.97
CA ARG A 99 -2.79 -39.97 -12.96
C ARG A 99 -1.82 -40.66 -13.89
N HIS A 100 -1.15 -39.89 -14.75
CA HIS A 100 -0.14 -40.41 -15.65
C HIS A 100 1.14 -40.76 -14.88
N LEU A 101 1.68 -41.96 -15.08
CA LEU A 101 2.78 -42.48 -14.25
C LEU A 101 4.06 -41.64 -14.38
N VAL A 102 4.46 -41.30 -15.62
CA VAL A 102 5.74 -40.62 -15.89
C VAL A 102 5.71 -39.15 -15.51
N THR A 103 4.61 -38.45 -15.81
CA THR A 103 4.53 -36.99 -15.62
C THR A 103 3.89 -36.59 -14.29
N GLY A 104 3.23 -37.52 -13.60
CA GLY A 104 2.47 -37.24 -12.38
C GLY A 104 1.22 -36.39 -12.60
N LEU A 105 0.84 -36.09 -13.85
CA LEU A 105 -0.29 -35.23 -14.14
C LEU A 105 -1.62 -36.00 -14.16
N TYR A 106 -2.66 -35.37 -13.65
CA TYR A 106 -4.03 -35.86 -13.65
C TYR A 106 -4.79 -35.46 -14.92
N VAL A 107 -5.73 -36.30 -15.35
CA VAL A 107 -6.68 -35.97 -16.41
C VAL A 107 -7.65 -34.88 -15.95
N VAL A 108 -7.86 -33.85 -16.79
CA VAL A 108 -8.79 -32.74 -16.56
C VAL A 108 -9.94 -32.78 -17.58
N ALA A 109 -11.13 -32.45 -17.10
CA ALA A 109 -12.29 -32.22 -17.93
C ALA A 109 -12.51 -30.74 -18.22
N ASN A 110 -12.26 -30.31 -19.47
CA ASN A 110 -12.53 -28.94 -19.90
C ASN A 110 -14.03 -28.78 -20.23
N GLY A 111 -14.70 -27.82 -19.58
CA GLY A 111 -16.16 -27.61 -19.65
C GLY A 111 -16.76 -27.14 -21.00
N GLY A 112 -16.19 -27.49 -22.15
CA GLY A 112 -16.72 -27.13 -23.47
C GLY A 112 -17.36 -28.31 -24.22
N TYR A 113 -18.36 -28.03 -25.05
CA TYR A 113 -18.91 -29.01 -26.00
C TYR A 113 -17.82 -29.28 -27.05
N SER A 114 -17.14 -30.43 -26.99
CA SER A 114 -16.00 -30.85 -27.83
C SER A 114 -14.58 -30.34 -27.46
N SER A 115 -14.31 -30.01 -26.19
CA SER A 115 -12.95 -29.65 -25.78
C SER A 115 -12.01 -30.87 -25.71
N PRO A 116 -10.77 -30.80 -26.24
CA PRO A 116 -9.78 -31.86 -26.04
C PRO A 116 -9.49 -32.03 -24.54
N PHE A 117 -9.18 -33.26 -24.14
CA PHE A 117 -8.77 -33.53 -22.76
C PHE A 117 -7.41 -32.84 -22.48
N SER A 118 -7.25 -32.26 -21.29
CA SER A 118 -6.01 -31.63 -20.82
C SER A 118 -5.52 -32.29 -19.52
N THR A 119 -4.34 -31.89 -19.04
CA THR A 119 -3.73 -32.41 -17.81
C THR A 119 -3.35 -31.32 -16.82
N THR A 120 -3.34 -31.65 -15.53
CA THR A 120 -3.01 -30.76 -14.41
C THR A 120 -2.14 -31.46 -13.37
N ASN A 121 -1.33 -30.72 -12.63
CA ASN A 121 -0.65 -31.21 -11.42
C ASN A 121 -1.49 -30.97 -10.15
N GLU A 122 -2.60 -30.23 -10.25
CA GLU A 122 -3.51 -29.94 -9.14
C GLU A 122 -4.66 -30.95 -9.10
N ILE A 123 -4.72 -31.79 -8.07
CA ILE A 123 -5.73 -32.85 -7.92
C ILE A 123 -7.17 -32.29 -7.84
N ASP A 124 -7.36 -31.09 -7.29
CA ASP A 124 -8.68 -30.45 -7.18
C ASP A 124 -9.30 -30.07 -8.53
N LYS A 125 -8.47 -29.99 -9.58
CA LYS A 125 -8.89 -29.74 -10.97
C LYS A 125 -9.03 -31.04 -11.78
N ALA A 126 -8.74 -32.20 -11.18
CA ALA A 126 -8.79 -33.50 -11.86
C ALA A 126 -10.23 -33.98 -12.08
N ALA A 127 -10.46 -34.70 -13.17
CA ALA A 127 -11.73 -35.33 -13.46
C ALA A 127 -11.92 -36.58 -12.58
N ASN A 128 -13.04 -36.63 -11.85
CA ASN A 128 -13.44 -37.80 -11.06
C ASN A 128 -14.16 -38.82 -11.96
N ILE A 129 -13.46 -39.87 -12.40
CA ILE A 129 -13.91 -40.76 -13.49
C ILE A 129 -14.55 -42.04 -12.94
N PHE A 130 -15.73 -42.37 -13.45
CA PHE A 130 -16.46 -43.60 -13.21
C PHE A 130 -16.27 -44.61 -14.36
N PHE A 131 -16.08 -45.90 -14.03
CA PHE A 131 -15.77 -46.98 -14.97
C PHE A 131 -16.87 -48.07 -14.99
N PRO A 132 -18.07 -47.86 -15.58
CA PRO A 132 -19.11 -48.88 -15.60
C PRO A 132 -18.80 -50.00 -16.60
N SER A 133 -19.27 -51.20 -16.26
CA SER A 133 -19.24 -52.37 -17.14
C SER A 133 -20.09 -52.16 -18.40
N CYS A 134 -19.54 -52.51 -19.56
CA CYS A 134 -20.29 -52.54 -20.82
C CYS A 134 -21.25 -53.73 -20.95
N ALA A 135 -21.19 -54.70 -20.04
CA ALA A 135 -22.00 -55.92 -20.05
C ALA A 135 -23.38 -55.76 -19.38
N GLU A 136 -23.59 -54.65 -18.66
CA GLU A 136 -24.78 -54.37 -17.88
C GLU A 136 -25.54 -53.16 -18.44
N ASP A 137 -26.86 -53.12 -18.24
CA ASP A 137 -27.68 -51.94 -18.59
C ASP A 137 -27.29 -50.79 -17.64
N ILE A 138 -26.88 -49.64 -18.18
CA ILE A 138 -26.46 -48.49 -17.37
C ILE A 138 -27.69 -47.86 -16.68
N PRO A 139 -27.69 -47.60 -15.35
CA PRO A 139 -28.90 -47.27 -14.59
C PRO A 139 -29.35 -45.80 -14.65
N PHE A 140 -28.85 -44.98 -15.58
CA PHE A 140 -29.13 -43.55 -15.55
C PHE A 140 -30.53 -43.22 -16.11
N SER A 141 -31.53 -43.08 -15.23
CA SER A 141 -32.90 -42.73 -15.62
C SER A 141 -33.14 -41.25 -15.95
N ASN A 142 -32.18 -40.35 -15.69
CA ASN A 142 -32.38 -38.89 -15.75
C ASN A 142 -31.32 -38.11 -16.55
N CYS A 143 -30.63 -38.73 -17.52
CA CYS A 143 -29.61 -38.02 -18.31
C CYS A 143 -30.23 -37.03 -19.32
N ILE A 144 -29.89 -35.73 -19.22
CA ILE A 144 -30.09 -34.77 -20.31
C ILE A 144 -29.03 -35.06 -21.38
N ALA A 145 -29.45 -35.56 -22.53
CA ALA A 145 -28.55 -35.79 -23.65
C ALA A 145 -28.93 -34.93 -24.86
N TRP A 146 -27.90 -34.45 -25.56
CA TRP A 146 -28.07 -33.72 -26.82
C TRP A 146 -28.00 -34.69 -27.99
N THR A 147 -28.94 -34.57 -28.93
CA THR A 147 -28.88 -35.32 -30.18
C THR A 147 -27.80 -34.75 -31.11
N PRO A 148 -27.28 -35.52 -32.09
CA PRO A 148 -26.34 -35.01 -33.09
C PRO A 148 -26.82 -33.78 -33.89
N ASN A 149 -28.13 -33.49 -33.86
CA ASN A 149 -28.75 -32.35 -34.53
C ASN A 149 -28.97 -31.13 -33.61
N GLY A 150 -28.57 -31.19 -32.34
CA GLY A 150 -28.67 -30.07 -31.40
C GLY A 150 -30.01 -29.93 -30.67
N ASP A 151 -30.88 -30.95 -30.71
CA ASP A 151 -32.11 -30.95 -29.91
C ASP A 151 -31.84 -31.53 -28.50
N GLN A 152 -32.38 -30.86 -27.47
CA GLN A 152 -32.26 -31.21 -26.05
C GLN A 152 -33.37 -32.21 -25.67
N LEU A 153 -33.01 -33.42 -25.21
CA LEU A 153 -33.99 -34.36 -24.64
C LEU A 153 -34.33 -33.92 -23.21
N LYS A 154 -35.62 -33.75 -22.89
CA LYS A 154 -36.11 -33.38 -21.55
C LYS A 154 -36.29 -34.61 -20.65
N GLU A 155 -36.14 -34.41 -19.34
CA GLU A 155 -36.42 -35.41 -18.30
C GLU A 155 -37.78 -36.09 -18.52
N GLY A 156 -37.79 -37.43 -18.54
CA GLY A 156 -39.02 -38.23 -18.52
C GLY A 156 -39.62 -38.62 -19.87
N GLU A 157 -39.01 -38.27 -21.02
CA GLU A 157 -39.38 -38.92 -22.28
C GLU A 157 -38.82 -40.34 -22.32
N SER A 158 -39.71 -41.33 -22.16
CA SER A 158 -39.38 -42.76 -22.26
C SER A 158 -38.95 -43.11 -23.70
N GLY A 159 -37.66 -42.89 -23.99
CA GLY A 159 -36.94 -43.39 -25.14
C GLY A 159 -35.79 -44.27 -24.62
N ASP A 160 -36.01 -45.57 -24.68
CA ASP A 160 -35.18 -46.63 -24.11
C ASP A 160 -33.70 -46.56 -24.50
N LYS A 161 -32.83 -46.68 -23.47
CA LYS A 161 -31.42 -47.11 -23.50
C LYS A 161 -30.42 -46.14 -24.16
N ILE A 162 -29.18 -46.10 -23.64
CA ILE A 162 -28.03 -45.59 -24.41
C ILE A 162 -28.05 -46.34 -25.74
N VAL A 163 -28.24 -45.62 -26.84
CA VAL A 163 -28.74 -46.23 -28.08
C VAL A 163 -27.74 -47.21 -28.69
N ASN A 164 -26.42 -47.08 -28.44
CA ASN A 164 -25.43 -48.13 -28.73
C ASN A 164 -24.12 -47.89 -27.99
N TRP A 165 -23.58 -48.93 -27.33
CA TRP A 165 -22.13 -49.00 -27.13
C TRP A 165 -21.45 -49.10 -28.50
N GLY A 166 -20.59 -48.16 -28.86
CA GLY A 166 -19.75 -48.25 -30.08
C GLY A 166 -20.20 -47.48 -31.33
N TYR A 167 -20.69 -46.24 -31.21
CA TYR A 167 -20.89 -45.42 -32.42
C TYR A 167 -19.59 -44.71 -32.84
N ASN A 168 -19.10 -45.02 -34.05
CA ASN A 168 -17.95 -44.37 -34.68
C ASN A 168 -18.43 -43.16 -35.50
N GLY A 169 -17.99 -41.95 -35.13
CA GLY A 169 -18.46 -40.69 -35.72
C GLY A 169 -18.00 -40.41 -37.16
N ASP A 170 -17.16 -41.27 -37.76
CA ASP A 170 -16.54 -40.93 -39.06
C ASP A 170 -17.23 -41.47 -40.30
N ASN A 171 -18.17 -42.44 -40.22
CA ASN A 171 -18.86 -42.96 -41.42
C ASN A 171 -20.19 -43.71 -41.20
N GLY A 172 -20.82 -43.64 -40.02
CA GLY A 172 -22.14 -44.26 -39.80
C GLY A 172 -22.18 -45.79 -39.92
N GLN A 173 -21.04 -46.47 -39.77
CA GLN A 173 -20.99 -47.93 -39.69
C GLN A 173 -21.07 -48.39 -38.23
N TYR A 174 -22.05 -49.23 -37.93
CA TYR A 174 -22.20 -49.96 -36.68
C TYR A 174 -20.98 -50.85 -36.41
N PRO A 175 -20.66 -51.15 -35.14
CA PRO A 175 -19.53 -52.01 -34.80
C PRO A 175 -19.68 -53.36 -35.50
N ASP A 176 -18.55 -53.88 -35.99
CA ASP A 176 -18.45 -55.20 -36.60
C ASP A 176 -18.91 -56.26 -35.59
N PRO A 177 -19.97 -57.07 -35.89
CA PRO A 177 -20.55 -58.00 -34.93
C PRO A 177 -19.60 -59.12 -34.49
N ASP A 178 -18.45 -59.29 -35.16
CA ASP A 178 -17.45 -60.30 -34.85
C ASP A 178 -16.21 -59.74 -34.11
N TRP A 179 -16.25 -58.51 -33.57
CA TRP A 179 -15.11 -57.90 -32.87
C TRP A 179 -15.30 -57.82 -31.34
N GLN A 180 -14.25 -58.20 -30.61
CA GLN A 180 -14.29 -58.61 -29.20
C GLN A 180 -14.49 -57.45 -28.22
N VAL A 181 -15.75 -57.07 -28.02
CA VAL A 181 -16.23 -56.60 -26.72
C VAL A 181 -16.45 -57.84 -25.87
N ASN A 182 -15.83 -57.90 -24.69
CA ASN A 182 -16.11 -58.95 -23.73
C ASN A 182 -16.81 -58.36 -22.50
N ASP A 183 -17.25 -59.23 -21.60
CA ASP A 183 -17.95 -58.87 -20.36
C ASP A 183 -17.10 -58.01 -19.38
N LYS A 184 -15.81 -57.80 -19.69
CA LYS A 184 -14.89 -56.97 -18.91
C LYS A 184 -14.63 -55.58 -19.49
N SER A 185 -15.09 -55.28 -20.70
CA SER A 185 -14.93 -53.93 -21.28
C SER A 185 -15.72 -52.89 -20.46
N VAL A 186 -15.20 -51.68 -20.37
CA VAL A 186 -15.79 -50.57 -19.60
C VAL A 186 -15.96 -49.32 -20.45
N GLY A 187 -16.83 -48.41 -20.01
CA GLY A 187 -16.81 -47.02 -20.48
C GLY A 187 -16.17 -46.09 -19.45
N LEU A 188 -15.87 -44.84 -19.84
CA LEU A 188 -15.28 -43.83 -18.94
C LEU A 188 -16.18 -42.59 -18.92
N PHE A 189 -16.62 -42.21 -17.72
CA PHE A 189 -17.63 -41.17 -17.48
C PHE A 189 -17.13 -40.23 -16.41
N TYR A 190 -17.44 -38.94 -16.50
CA TYR A 190 -17.35 -38.05 -15.35
C TYR A 190 -18.58 -37.16 -15.32
N ALA A 191 -18.94 -36.71 -14.13
CA ALA A 191 -20.07 -35.83 -13.95
C ALA A 191 -19.61 -34.39 -13.73
N ARG A 192 -20.16 -33.48 -14.53
CA ARG A 192 -19.69 -32.08 -14.59
C ARG A 192 -20.40 -31.18 -13.58
N ASP A 193 -21.68 -31.44 -13.36
CA ASP A 193 -22.57 -30.75 -12.42
C ASP A 193 -23.69 -31.73 -12.01
N GLU A 194 -24.56 -31.34 -11.08
CA GLU A 194 -25.66 -32.17 -10.55
C GLU A 194 -26.64 -32.71 -11.63
N LYS A 195 -26.61 -32.18 -12.87
CA LYS A 195 -27.62 -32.41 -13.90
C LYS A 195 -27.07 -33.03 -15.20
N GLY A 196 -25.76 -33.22 -15.34
CA GLY A 196 -25.14 -33.65 -16.59
C GLY A 196 -23.95 -34.61 -16.48
N TRP A 197 -23.96 -35.66 -17.31
CA TRP A 197 -22.85 -36.58 -17.51
C TRP A 197 -22.07 -36.26 -18.80
N SER A 198 -20.76 -36.44 -18.75
CA SER A 198 -19.87 -36.37 -19.92
C SER A 198 -19.12 -37.69 -20.11
N TYR A 199 -18.93 -38.05 -21.38
CA TYR A 199 -18.40 -39.34 -21.81
C TYR A 199 -17.04 -39.14 -22.47
N MET A 200 -16.08 -40.01 -22.16
CA MET A 200 -14.79 -39.99 -22.85
C MET A 200 -14.95 -40.63 -24.23
N THR A 201 -14.62 -39.87 -25.28
CA THR A 201 -14.77 -40.29 -26.67
C THR A 201 -13.51 -40.06 -27.50
N CYS A 202 -13.41 -40.80 -28.61
CA CYS A 202 -12.36 -40.62 -29.61
C CYS A 202 -12.95 -40.18 -30.94
N TYR A 203 -12.44 -39.06 -31.48
CA TYR A 203 -12.77 -38.57 -32.83
C TYR A 203 -11.46 -38.30 -33.59
N TRP A 204 -11.25 -38.94 -34.74
CA TRP A 204 -10.03 -38.78 -35.58
C TRP A 204 -8.69 -38.99 -34.82
N GLY A 205 -8.67 -39.86 -33.81
CA GLY A 205 -7.49 -40.13 -32.98
C GLY A 205 -7.22 -39.11 -31.87
N THR A 206 -8.11 -38.13 -31.69
CA THR A 206 -8.10 -37.18 -30.56
C THR A 206 -9.13 -37.59 -29.51
N ILE A 207 -8.71 -37.58 -28.23
CA ILE A 207 -9.59 -37.92 -27.10
C ILE A 207 -10.19 -36.65 -26.49
N SER A 208 -11.51 -36.65 -26.30
CA SER A 208 -12.26 -35.55 -25.69
C SER A 208 -13.41 -36.04 -24.82
N PHE A 209 -13.78 -35.23 -23.84
CA PHE A 209 -15.02 -35.43 -23.11
C PHE A 209 -16.18 -34.69 -23.79
N THR A 210 -17.32 -35.36 -23.98
CA THR A 210 -18.49 -34.84 -24.70
C THR A 210 -19.79 -35.16 -23.98
N GLY A 211 -20.83 -34.32 -24.16
CA GLY A 211 -22.19 -34.53 -23.64
C GLY A 211 -23.15 -35.25 -24.60
N LEU A 212 -22.66 -35.85 -25.69
CA LEU A 212 -23.46 -36.61 -26.66
C LEU A 212 -23.78 -38.04 -26.16
N GLN A 213 -24.84 -38.69 -26.66
CA GLN A 213 -25.27 -40.07 -26.29
C GLN A 213 -24.30 -41.21 -26.71
N MET A 214 -23.00 -40.93 -26.87
CA MET A 214 -22.05 -41.82 -27.53
C MET A 214 -20.88 -42.08 -26.58
N CYS A 215 -20.82 -43.27 -25.99
CA CYS A 215 -19.68 -43.69 -25.18
C CYS A 215 -18.85 -44.73 -25.95
N ASN A 216 -17.53 -44.52 -25.96
CA ASN A 216 -16.59 -45.50 -26.53
C ASN A 216 -16.23 -46.57 -25.50
N GLN A 217 -16.03 -47.80 -25.96
CA GLN A 217 -15.64 -48.94 -25.14
C GLN A 217 -14.13 -49.02 -25.02
N TRP A 218 -13.68 -49.32 -23.81
CA TRP A 218 -12.28 -49.44 -23.42
C TRP A 218 -12.02 -50.77 -22.74
N ASN A 219 -10.87 -51.37 -23.02
CA ASN A 219 -10.35 -52.47 -22.21
C ASN A 219 -9.31 -51.91 -21.24
N VAL A 220 -9.44 -52.29 -19.97
CA VAL A 220 -8.45 -51.94 -18.94
C VAL A 220 -7.59 -53.16 -18.68
N PHE A 221 -6.29 -53.03 -18.85
CA PHE A 221 -5.33 -54.08 -18.53
C PHE A 221 -4.47 -53.65 -17.35
N LYS A 222 -4.13 -54.60 -16.48
CA LYS A 222 -3.08 -54.38 -15.48
C LYS A 222 -1.74 -54.13 -16.18
N ALA A 223 -0.98 -53.15 -15.72
CA ALA A 223 0.38 -52.93 -16.18
C ALA A 223 1.35 -53.76 -15.34
N ASP A 224 1.85 -54.87 -15.89
CA ASP A 224 2.82 -55.71 -15.17
C ASP A 224 4.23 -55.14 -15.39
N TYR A 225 4.81 -54.55 -14.35
CA TYR A 225 6.15 -54.00 -14.36
C TYR A 225 7.20 -55.11 -14.50
N MET A 226 8.12 -54.97 -15.45
CA MET A 226 9.14 -55.99 -15.76
C MET A 226 10.36 -55.99 -14.82
N ASN A 227 10.35 -55.18 -13.76
CA ASN A 227 11.44 -55.05 -12.78
C ASN A 227 12.79 -54.63 -13.40
N ASP A 228 12.82 -53.45 -13.99
CA ASP A 228 14.03 -52.80 -14.55
C ASP A 228 14.43 -51.56 -13.72
N LYS A 229 14.86 -51.82 -12.48
CA LYS A 229 15.23 -50.76 -11.52
C LYS A 229 16.35 -49.87 -12.02
N LEU A 230 17.29 -50.41 -12.79
CA LEU A 230 18.41 -49.65 -13.34
C LEU A 230 17.94 -48.65 -14.40
N GLY A 231 16.97 -49.05 -15.23
CA GLY A 231 16.30 -48.13 -16.15
C GLY A 231 15.51 -47.03 -15.44
N ASP A 232 14.92 -47.29 -14.27
CA ASP A 232 14.20 -46.26 -13.49
C ASP A 232 15.14 -45.20 -12.90
N LEU A 233 16.35 -45.61 -12.50
CA LEU A 233 17.39 -44.68 -12.08
C LEU A 233 17.87 -43.81 -13.25
N ASP A 234 17.95 -44.35 -14.48
CA ASP A 234 18.37 -43.61 -15.67
C ASP A 234 17.36 -42.50 -16.02
N ASP A 235 16.07 -42.81 -15.98
CA ASP A 235 15.00 -41.83 -16.18
C ASP A 235 15.03 -40.73 -15.13
N LEU A 236 15.28 -41.08 -13.85
CA LEU A 236 15.37 -40.10 -12.77
C LEU A 236 16.59 -39.18 -12.93
N VAL A 237 17.74 -39.72 -13.34
CA VAL A 237 18.95 -38.93 -13.65
C VAL A 237 18.69 -37.98 -14.82
N ASN A 238 18.03 -38.46 -15.88
CA ASN A 238 17.66 -37.64 -17.04
C ASN A 238 16.62 -36.57 -16.68
N LEU A 239 15.64 -36.89 -15.84
CA LEU A 239 14.64 -35.93 -15.36
C LEU A 239 15.29 -34.77 -14.58
N TYR A 240 16.36 -35.06 -13.83
CA TYR A 240 17.04 -34.09 -12.99
C TYR A 240 18.27 -33.46 -13.64
N SER A 241 18.62 -33.82 -14.89
CA SER A 241 19.85 -33.36 -15.54
C SER A 241 19.91 -31.85 -15.78
N ASP A 242 18.74 -31.20 -15.89
CA ASP A 242 18.63 -29.76 -16.11
C ASP A 242 18.77 -28.96 -14.80
N PHE A 243 18.68 -29.61 -13.63
CA PHE A 243 18.88 -28.98 -12.33
C PHE A 243 20.38 -29.03 -11.96
N SER A 244 21.05 -27.88 -12.03
CA SER A 244 22.51 -27.76 -11.83
C SER A 244 22.84 -26.73 -10.72
N PRO A 245 22.44 -26.99 -9.45
CA PRO A 245 22.59 -26.04 -8.37
C PRO A 245 24.06 -25.70 -8.08
N VAL A 246 24.29 -24.42 -7.87
CA VAL A 246 25.51 -23.73 -7.50
C VAL A 246 25.37 -23.36 -6.03
N GLY A 247 26.22 -23.99 -5.22
CA GLY A 247 26.38 -23.65 -3.81
C GLY A 247 27.05 -22.29 -3.64
N GLY A 248 26.61 -21.49 -2.68
CA GLY A 248 27.26 -20.23 -2.36
C GLY A 248 26.62 -19.46 -1.21
N THR A 249 26.81 -18.13 -1.21
CA THR A 249 26.19 -17.18 -0.28
C THR A 249 25.40 -16.08 -0.99
N THR A 250 25.31 -16.15 -2.33
CA THR A 250 24.67 -15.12 -3.16
C THR A 250 23.17 -15.38 -3.27
N PRO A 251 22.31 -14.35 -3.14
CA PRO A 251 20.88 -14.49 -3.36
C PRO A 251 20.53 -15.14 -4.71
N GLY A 252 19.64 -16.13 -4.67
CA GLY A 252 19.20 -16.91 -5.83
C GLY A 252 20.08 -18.13 -6.15
N TYR A 253 21.18 -18.32 -5.43
CA TYR A 253 21.93 -19.60 -5.38
C TYR A 253 21.47 -20.46 -4.21
N TYR A 254 22.06 -21.64 -4.07
CA TYR A 254 21.69 -22.62 -3.05
C TYR A 254 22.72 -22.67 -1.92
N GLU A 255 22.30 -23.10 -0.73
CA GLU A 255 23.22 -23.39 0.36
C GLU A 255 24.28 -24.41 -0.08
N GLN A 256 25.54 -24.12 0.27
CA GLN A 256 26.70 -24.92 -0.19
C GLN A 256 26.55 -26.41 0.12
N GLU A 257 26.12 -26.76 1.34
CA GLU A 257 25.98 -28.15 1.77
C GLU A 257 24.86 -28.88 1.00
N ALA A 258 23.73 -28.22 0.76
CA ALA A 258 22.60 -28.80 0.04
C ALA A 258 22.92 -29.02 -1.44
N ALA A 259 23.57 -28.04 -2.08
CA ALA A 259 24.04 -28.14 -3.46
C ALA A 259 25.10 -29.25 -3.62
N ASP A 260 26.07 -29.34 -2.70
CA ASP A 260 27.10 -30.38 -2.72
C ASP A 260 26.50 -31.78 -2.47
N ALA A 261 25.51 -31.90 -1.58
CA ALA A 261 24.79 -33.14 -1.32
C ALA A 261 24.04 -33.63 -2.56
N TYR A 262 23.30 -32.75 -3.24
CA TYR A 262 22.63 -33.06 -4.51
C TYR A 262 23.63 -33.46 -5.60
N ASN A 263 24.66 -32.64 -5.83
CA ASN A 263 25.67 -32.91 -6.86
C ASN A 263 26.39 -34.25 -6.61
N SER A 264 26.63 -34.59 -5.34
CA SER A 264 27.23 -35.87 -4.96
C SER A 264 26.28 -37.06 -5.13
N ALA A 265 24.99 -36.89 -4.82
CA ALA A 265 23.96 -37.91 -5.05
C ALA A 265 23.78 -38.16 -6.56
N MET A 266 23.77 -37.10 -7.37
CA MET A 266 23.73 -37.18 -8.83
C MET A 266 24.96 -37.91 -9.39
N GLU A 267 26.17 -37.59 -8.91
CA GLU A 267 27.40 -38.29 -9.32
C GLU A 267 27.35 -39.78 -8.96
N ARG A 268 26.87 -40.14 -7.76
CA ARG A 268 26.68 -41.54 -7.34
C ARG A 268 25.65 -42.27 -8.19
N ALA A 269 24.52 -41.63 -8.51
CA ALA A 269 23.49 -42.19 -9.38
C ALA A 269 24.03 -42.49 -10.77
N VAL A 270 24.74 -41.54 -11.39
CA VAL A 270 25.40 -41.73 -12.69
C VAL A 270 26.44 -42.87 -12.65
N VAL A 271 27.21 -42.99 -11.57
CA VAL A 271 28.16 -44.10 -11.40
C VAL A 271 27.43 -45.45 -11.27
N MET A 272 26.29 -45.49 -10.58
CA MET A 272 25.49 -46.70 -10.41
C MET A 272 24.87 -47.19 -11.73
N LEU A 273 24.48 -46.27 -12.63
CA LEU A 273 24.05 -46.62 -14.00
C LEU A 273 25.13 -47.35 -14.80
N VAL A 274 26.40 -47.03 -14.55
CA VAL A 274 27.54 -47.66 -15.24
C VAL A 274 27.96 -48.98 -14.57
N THR A 275 27.87 -49.06 -13.24
CA THR A 275 28.44 -50.16 -12.46
C THR A 275 27.42 -51.24 -12.09
N GLY A 276 26.13 -50.94 -12.18
CA GLY A 276 25.04 -51.80 -11.71
C GLY A 276 24.90 -51.80 -10.18
N GLY A 277 23.81 -52.39 -9.69
CA GLY A 277 23.51 -52.56 -8.26
C GLY A 277 22.40 -53.59 -8.05
N SER A 278 22.16 -54.00 -6.80
CA SER A 278 20.93 -54.74 -6.47
C SER A 278 19.71 -53.82 -6.54
N ASP A 279 18.51 -54.39 -6.69
CA ASP A 279 17.27 -53.62 -6.72
C ASP A 279 17.12 -52.73 -5.47
N GLU A 280 17.51 -53.23 -4.28
CA GLU A 280 17.50 -52.46 -3.04
C GLU A 280 18.54 -51.32 -3.03
N GLU A 281 19.72 -51.53 -3.61
CA GLU A 281 20.75 -50.49 -3.75
C GLU A 281 20.29 -49.38 -4.70
N ILE A 282 19.61 -49.76 -5.79
CA ILE A 282 19.08 -48.82 -6.78
C ILE A 282 17.88 -48.04 -6.22
N ASP A 283 16.96 -48.71 -5.51
CA ASP A 283 15.84 -48.05 -4.83
C ASP A 283 16.32 -47.06 -3.76
N ALA A 284 17.36 -47.43 -3.00
CA ALA A 284 17.99 -46.52 -2.04
C ALA A 284 18.63 -45.30 -2.72
N MET A 285 19.31 -45.50 -3.86
CA MET A 285 19.94 -44.42 -4.62
C MET A 285 18.88 -43.46 -5.21
N MET A 286 17.77 -43.97 -5.73
CA MET A 286 16.67 -43.13 -6.21
C MET A 286 16.03 -42.31 -5.08
N ALA A 287 15.82 -42.92 -3.90
CA ALA A 287 15.29 -42.22 -2.73
C ALA A 287 16.24 -41.12 -2.25
N GLU A 288 17.54 -41.41 -2.19
CA GLU A 288 18.58 -40.44 -1.83
C GLU A 288 18.64 -39.27 -2.83
N LEU A 289 18.59 -39.54 -4.14
CA LEU A 289 18.63 -38.50 -5.17
C LEU A 289 17.39 -37.59 -5.12
N ARG A 290 16.19 -38.15 -4.93
CA ARG A 290 14.95 -37.38 -4.72
C ARG A 290 15.02 -36.51 -3.48
N GLN A 291 15.47 -37.07 -2.36
CA GLN A 291 15.59 -36.33 -1.12
C GLN A 291 16.63 -35.22 -1.21
N ALA A 292 17.77 -35.47 -1.86
CA ALA A 292 18.81 -34.46 -2.06
C ALA A 292 18.33 -33.31 -2.97
N LYS A 293 17.55 -33.61 -4.02
CA LYS A 293 16.93 -32.56 -4.86
C LYS A 293 15.95 -31.70 -4.07
N LEU A 294 15.01 -32.32 -3.35
CA LEU A 294 14.04 -31.60 -2.53
C LEU A 294 14.71 -30.71 -1.46
N THR A 295 15.74 -31.25 -0.80
CA THR A 295 16.52 -30.51 0.20
C THR A 295 17.25 -29.33 -0.44
N CYS A 296 17.80 -29.51 -1.66
CA CYS A 296 18.45 -28.42 -2.38
C CYS A 296 17.46 -27.35 -2.83
N GLU A 297 16.32 -27.71 -3.40
CA GLU A 297 15.30 -26.76 -3.89
C GLU A 297 14.70 -25.89 -2.77
N THR A 298 14.65 -26.41 -1.55
CA THR A 298 14.19 -25.66 -0.37
C THR A 298 15.27 -24.81 0.30
N ALA A 299 16.55 -25.00 -0.07
CA ALA A 299 17.71 -24.30 0.47
C ALA A 299 18.19 -23.16 -0.45
N VAL A 300 17.27 -22.48 -1.14
CA VAL A 300 17.60 -21.30 -1.94
C VAL A 300 17.88 -20.10 -1.02
N ILE A 301 18.92 -19.34 -1.33
CA ILE A 301 19.34 -18.20 -0.53
C ILE A 301 18.44 -17.01 -0.89
N PRO A 302 17.63 -16.50 0.06
CA PRO A 302 16.72 -15.40 -0.22
C PRO A 302 17.47 -14.07 -0.37
N LEU A 303 16.87 -13.14 -1.11
CA LEU A 303 17.32 -11.75 -1.10
C LEU A 303 16.85 -11.09 0.20
N VAL A 304 17.79 -10.75 1.06
CA VAL A 304 17.55 -10.11 2.37
C VAL A 304 18.10 -8.69 2.39
N SER A 305 17.79 -7.92 3.43
CA SER A 305 18.33 -6.56 3.58
C SER A 305 19.86 -6.56 3.63
N GLY A 306 20.51 -5.67 2.88
CA GLY A 306 21.98 -5.60 2.82
C GLY A 306 22.51 -4.75 1.66
N TYR A 307 23.83 -4.69 1.53
CA TYR A 307 24.53 -4.01 0.43
C TYR A 307 24.82 -4.97 -0.72
N TYR A 308 24.44 -4.58 -1.94
CA TYR A 308 24.58 -5.41 -3.14
C TYR A 308 25.07 -4.60 -4.34
N TYR A 309 25.77 -5.28 -5.24
CA TYR A 309 25.95 -4.88 -6.63
C TYR A 309 24.82 -5.47 -7.49
N ILE A 310 24.33 -4.68 -8.44
CA ILE A 310 23.32 -5.12 -9.43
C ILE A 310 24.02 -5.27 -10.79
N VAL A 311 24.48 -6.49 -11.07
CA VAL A 311 25.31 -6.80 -12.24
C VAL A 311 24.45 -7.41 -13.35
N SER A 312 24.60 -6.95 -14.59
CA SER A 312 23.83 -7.46 -15.72
C SER A 312 24.14 -8.93 -15.97
N ALA A 313 23.09 -9.74 -16.17
CA ALA A 313 23.22 -11.15 -16.53
C ALA A 313 23.24 -11.39 -18.06
N TYR A 314 23.51 -10.35 -18.85
CA TYR A 314 23.58 -10.44 -20.30
C TYR A 314 24.95 -10.93 -20.77
N ASP A 315 25.03 -12.22 -21.11
CA ASP A 315 26.28 -12.92 -21.45
C ASP A 315 27.04 -12.30 -22.64
N GLU A 316 26.38 -11.60 -23.56
CA GLU A 316 27.03 -10.99 -24.72
C GLU A 316 28.04 -9.90 -24.34
N PHE A 317 27.88 -9.22 -23.19
CA PHE A 317 28.92 -8.31 -22.70
C PHE A 317 30.23 -9.05 -22.40
N MET A 318 30.15 -10.23 -21.78
CA MET A 318 31.30 -11.08 -21.53
C MET A 318 31.82 -11.75 -22.80
N ASN A 319 30.94 -12.28 -23.65
CA ASN A 319 31.33 -12.95 -24.89
C ASN A 319 32.07 -12.03 -25.87
N GLN A 320 31.69 -10.75 -25.93
CA GLN A 320 32.25 -9.80 -26.91
C GLN A 320 33.29 -8.84 -26.35
N GLN A 321 33.11 -8.34 -25.13
CA GLN A 321 34.02 -7.36 -24.52
C GLN A 321 34.91 -7.98 -23.44
N GLY A 322 34.57 -9.15 -22.90
CA GLY A 322 35.29 -9.76 -21.78
C GLY A 322 35.16 -8.98 -20.46
N VAL A 323 34.12 -8.16 -20.31
CA VAL A 323 33.85 -7.36 -19.10
C VAL A 323 32.40 -7.46 -18.67
N GLU A 324 32.18 -7.34 -17.36
CA GLU A 324 30.84 -7.26 -16.79
C GLU A 324 30.32 -5.83 -16.80
N LYS A 325 28.99 -5.67 -16.81
CA LYS A 325 28.31 -4.37 -16.73
C LYS A 325 27.41 -4.35 -15.49
N ALA A 326 27.27 -3.21 -14.83
CA ALA A 326 26.42 -3.07 -13.65
C ALA A 326 25.65 -1.75 -13.67
N ALA A 327 24.54 -1.72 -12.92
CA ALA A 327 23.72 -0.54 -12.71
C ALA A 327 24.43 0.47 -11.81
N PHE A 328 24.31 1.76 -12.10
CA PHE A 328 24.84 2.87 -11.30
C PHE A 328 23.94 4.11 -11.47
N PRO A 329 23.99 5.08 -10.54
CA PRO A 329 23.23 6.32 -10.67
C PRO A 329 24.00 7.38 -11.47
N ASN A 330 23.29 8.04 -12.39
CA ASN A 330 23.75 9.27 -13.02
C ASN A 330 23.09 10.47 -12.30
N LEU A 331 23.82 11.06 -11.36
CA LEU A 331 23.34 12.17 -10.51
C LEU A 331 23.14 13.49 -11.27
N VAL A 332 23.77 13.65 -12.44
CA VAL A 332 23.56 14.84 -13.29
C VAL A 332 22.18 14.81 -13.93
N THR A 333 21.70 13.62 -14.28
CA THR A 333 20.40 13.44 -14.95
C THR A 333 19.31 12.86 -14.03
N ASN A 334 19.65 12.59 -12.76
CA ASN A 334 18.82 11.90 -11.76
C ASN A 334 18.18 10.61 -12.31
N LYS A 335 18.97 9.78 -12.98
CA LYS A 335 18.52 8.55 -13.63
C LYS A 335 19.48 7.41 -13.40
N MET A 336 18.96 6.18 -13.40
CA MET A 336 19.77 4.97 -13.39
C MET A 336 20.33 4.68 -14.79
N GLU A 337 21.60 4.32 -14.82
CA GLU A 337 22.34 3.94 -16.03
C GLU A 337 23.15 2.67 -15.77
N TRP A 338 23.81 2.13 -16.79
CA TRP A 338 24.72 1.00 -16.66
C TRP A 338 26.05 1.31 -17.36
N LYS A 339 27.16 0.85 -16.76
CA LYS A 339 28.52 1.00 -17.29
C LYS A 339 29.36 -0.24 -16.93
N THR A 340 30.62 -0.29 -17.37
CA THR A 340 31.57 -1.36 -16.98
C THR A 340 31.66 -1.48 -15.46
N PHE A 341 31.37 -2.67 -14.94
CA PHE A 341 31.38 -2.95 -13.51
C PHE A 341 32.79 -2.84 -12.94
N ASP A 342 32.92 -2.12 -11.83
CA ASP A 342 34.13 -2.03 -11.04
C ASP A 342 33.77 -2.27 -9.56
N PRO A 343 34.19 -3.40 -8.95
CA PRO A 343 33.86 -3.70 -7.56
C PRO A 343 34.52 -2.74 -6.56
N GLU A 344 35.57 -2.02 -6.95
CA GLU A 344 36.22 -1.00 -6.13
C GLU A 344 35.59 0.40 -6.29
N ASP A 345 34.56 0.55 -7.15
CA ASP A 345 33.82 1.80 -7.32
C ASP A 345 32.50 1.74 -6.52
N GLY A 346 32.43 2.55 -5.46
CA GLY A 346 31.23 2.62 -4.60
C GLY A 346 29.98 3.16 -5.30
N ASP A 347 30.09 3.72 -6.52
CA ASP A 347 28.93 4.14 -7.33
C ASP A 347 28.05 2.95 -7.76
N PHE A 348 28.55 1.71 -7.65
CA PHE A 348 27.79 0.49 -7.95
C PHE A 348 27.10 -0.15 -6.72
N ILE A 349 27.26 0.43 -5.53
CA ILE A 349 26.76 -0.15 -4.29
C ILE A 349 25.35 0.37 -3.98
N PHE A 350 24.41 -0.56 -3.79
CA PHE A 350 23.04 -0.27 -3.39
C PHE A 350 22.70 -0.98 -2.09
N PHE A 351 22.06 -0.27 -1.16
CA PHE A 351 21.35 -0.88 -0.05
C PHE A 351 19.97 -1.32 -0.52
N ILE A 352 19.69 -2.61 -0.39
CA ILE A 352 18.40 -3.21 -0.74
C ILE A 352 17.67 -3.52 0.57
N GLU A 353 16.42 -3.08 0.68
CA GLU A 353 15.61 -3.21 1.89
C GLU A 353 14.18 -3.70 1.57
N PRO A 354 13.68 -4.77 2.20
CA PRO A 354 12.31 -5.26 1.97
C PRO A 354 11.22 -4.23 2.37
N GLN A 355 10.09 -4.22 1.65
CA GLN A 355 8.94 -3.34 1.93
C GLN A 355 7.87 -3.97 2.84
N GLY A 356 7.89 -5.29 3.02
CA GLY A 356 6.93 -6.04 3.84
C GLY A 356 6.06 -7.02 3.03
N GLU A 357 5.86 -6.76 1.75
CA GLU A 357 5.28 -7.71 0.79
C GLU A 357 6.35 -8.56 0.08
N ASP A 358 5.99 -9.77 -0.34
CA ASP A 358 6.88 -10.70 -1.04
C ASP A 358 7.45 -10.08 -2.33
N ASN A 359 8.77 -10.21 -2.51
CA ASN A 359 9.54 -9.75 -3.68
C ASN A 359 9.60 -8.21 -3.89
N MET A 360 9.19 -7.40 -2.91
CA MET A 360 9.21 -5.93 -2.99
C MET A 360 10.33 -5.30 -2.15
N PHE A 361 11.16 -4.47 -2.78
CA PHE A 361 12.36 -3.90 -2.17
C PHE A 361 12.58 -2.42 -2.52
N TYR A 362 13.05 -1.64 -1.55
CA TYR A 362 13.61 -0.32 -1.75
C TYR A 362 15.08 -0.42 -2.14
N LEU A 363 15.49 0.33 -3.16
CA LEU A 363 16.86 0.38 -3.65
C LEU A 363 17.44 1.76 -3.40
N GLN A 364 18.38 1.86 -2.46
CA GLN A 364 19.06 3.10 -2.12
C GLN A 364 20.52 3.08 -2.58
N HIS A 365 20.97 4.11 -3.29
CA HIS A 365 22.38 4.22 -3.66
C HIS A 365 23.25 4.63 -2.47
N TYR A 366 24.43 4.00 -2.32
CA TYR A 366 25.28 4.15 -1.14
C TYR A 366 25.80 5.57 -0.88
N PHE A 367 26.32 6.25 -1.91
CA PHE A 367 26.90 7.59 -1.71
C PHE A 367 25.88 8.71 -1.69
N SER A 368 24.89 8.70 -2.59
CA SER A 368 23.92 9.79 -2.73
C SER A 368 22.67 9.63 -1.86
N GLU A 369 22.45 8.43 -1.32
CA GLU A 369 21.28 8.10 -0.49
C GLU A 369 19.93 8.24 -1.20
N MET A 370 19.94 8.48 -2.52
CA MET A 370 18.75 8.52 -3.38
C MET A 370 18.23 7.12 -3.66
N TYR A 371 16.93 7.02 -3.89
CA TYR A 371 16.22 5.77 -4.14
C TYR A 371 15.85 5.61 -5.63
N ALA A 372 15.73 4.38 -6.10
CA ALA A 372 15.15 4.09 -7.43
C ALA A 372 13.63 4.37 -7.43
N GLY A 373 13.17 5.24 -8.32
CA GLY A 373 11.78 5.70 -8.39
C GLY A 373 10.91 4.97 -9.43
N GLU A 374 9.69 5.47 -9.61
CA GLU A 374 8.71 4.96 -10.57
C GLU A 374 9.12 5.22 -12.02
N ILE A 375 8.91 4.24 -12.90
CA ILE A 375 9.15 4.41 -14.34
C ILE A 375 7.89 5.04 -14.97
N GLU A 376 7.91 6.34 -15.30
CA GLU A 376 6.69 7.08 -15.68
C GLU A 376 6.01 6.67 -17.01
N ALA A 377 6.71 6.05 -17.97
CA ALA A 377 6.18 5.85 -19.34
C ALA A 377 6.09 4.37 -19.78
N TRP A 378 4.93 4.01 -20.35
CA TRP A 378 4.60 2.65 -20.84
C TRP A 378 5.27 2.29 -22.19
N THR A 379 5.61 3.26 -23.04
CA THR A 379 6.22 2.99 -24.35
C THR A 379 7.12 4.14 -24.81
N GLY A 380 8.41 3.88 -24.99
CA GLY A 380 9.37 4.82 -25.58
C GLY A 380 10.82 4.48 -25.23
N THR A 381 11.73 4.63 -26.20
CA THR A 381 13.19 4.46 -26.03
C THR A 381 13.85 5.44 -25.04
N SER A 382 13.05 6.31 -24.40
CA SER A 382 13.45 7.35 -23.44
C SER A 382 13.04 7.08 -22.00
N ALA A 383 12.21 6.06 -21.72
CA ALA A 383 11.77 5.73 -20.36
C ALA A 383 12.92 5.08 -19.59
N THR A 384 13.40 5.77 -18.55
CA THR A 384 14.54 5.37 -17.71
C THR A 384 14.15 5.37 -16.25
N THR A 385 14.65 4.44 -15.45
CA THR A 385 14.41 4.43 -14.00
C THR A 385 14.95 5.71 -13.36
N PRO A 386 14.10 6.58 -12.78
CA PRO A 386 14.56 7.82 -12.16
C PRO A 386 15.16 7.56 -10.78
N LEU A 387 15.91 8.54 -10.29
CA LEU A 387 16.36 8.63 -8.91
C LEU A 387 15.51 9.66 -8.17
N ILE A 388 15.03 9.29 -7.00
CA ILE A 388 14.16 10.11 -6.15
C ILE A 388 14.82 10.34 -4.78
N PHE A 389 14.47 11.47 -4.16
CA PHE A 389 14.82 11.71 -2.76
C PHE A 389 13.81 11.03 -1.85
N GLY A 390 14.30 10.38 -0.80
CA GLY A 390 13.47 9.70 0.18
C GLY A 390 12.90 8.36 -0.29
N LYS A 391 12.40 7.60 0.68
CA LYS A 391 11.93 6.23 0.55
C LYS A 391 10.43 6.19 0.22
N SER A 392 10.03 6.58 -0.98
CA SER A 392 8.61 6.65 -1.37
C SER A 392 8.17 5.59 -2.39
N TYR A 393 9.10 4.91 -3.06
CA TYR A 393 8.78 3.94 -4.12
C TYR A 393 9.65 2.69 -4.03
N TYR A 394 9.04 1.52 -4.26
CA TYR A 394 9.70 0.22 -4.18
C TYR A 394 9.79 -0.43 -5.57
N GLN A 395 10.65 -1.44 -5.68
CA GLN A 395 10.97 -2.18 -6.90
C GLN A 395 10.67 -3.67 -6.65
N ARG A 396 10.30 -4.41 -7.68
CA ARG A 396 10.08 -5.86 -7.58
C ARG A 396 11.29 -6.63 -8.10
N PHE A 397 11.76 -7.61 -7.33
CA PHE A 397 12.79 -8.59 -7.73
C PHE A 397 12.24 -10.00 -7.67
N THR A 398 12.07 -10.64 -8.82
CA THR A 398 11.57 -12.02 -8.93
C THR A 398 12.68 -12.93 -9.44
N MET A 399 12.90 -14.09 -8.81
CA MET A 399 13.87 -15.07 -9.31
C MET A 399 13.28 -15.83 -10.51
N GLU A 400 13.94 -15.75 -11.67
CA GLU A 400 13.49 -16.42 -12.91
C GLU A 400 14.21 -17.76 -13.11
N THR A 401 15.52 -17.74 -12.87
CA THR A 401 16.37 -18.93 -12.87
C THR A 401 17.49 -18.72 -11.86
N GLU A 402 18.28 -19.75 -11.65
CA GLU A 402 19.32 -19.79 -10.65
C GLU A 402 20.25 -18.56 -10.68
N GLY A 403 20.25 -17.79 -9.59
CA GLY A 403 21.03 -16.56 -9.40
C GLY A 403 20.63 -15.36 -10.26
N MET A 404 19.65 -15.51 -11.16
CA MET A 404 19.23 -14.47 -12.12
C MET A 404 17.87 -13.92 -11.74
N TRP A 405 17.87 -12.64 -11.39
CA TRP A 405 16.70 -11.92 -10.90
C TRP A 405 16.14 -11.01 -11.98
N LEU A 406 14.83 -11.07 -12.17
CA LEU A 406 14.06 -10.11 -12.94
C LEU A 406 13.75 -8.89 -12.08
N TRP A 407 14.14 -7.70 -12.56
CA TRP A 407 13.81 -6.42 -11.93
C TRP A 407 12.64 -5.76 -12.66
N THR A 408 11.55 -5.43 -11.96
CA THR A 408 10.37 -4.74 -12.53
C THR A 408 9.76 -3.68 -11.60
N ASP A 409 8.99 -2.77 -12.19
CA ASP A 409 8.04 -1.90 -11.49
C ASP A 409 6.90 -2.72 -10.81
N PRO A 410 6.53 -2.43 -9.55
CA PRO A 410 5.47 -3.12 -8.81
C PRO A 410 4.05 -3.03 -9.41
N GLY A 411 3.72 -1.95 -10.14
CA GLY A 411 2.37 -1.65 -10.64
C GLY A 411 1.85 -2.59 -11.74
N GLN A 412 2.50 -3.73 -11.98
CA GLN A 412 2.13 -4.71 -13.00
C GLN A 412 1.72 -6.04 -12.35
N SER A 413 0.55 -6.57 -12.71
CA SER A 413 -0.06 -7.73 -12.06
C SER A 413 0.25 -9.10 -12.72
N TYR A 414 1.12 -9.19 -13.74
CA TYR A 414 1.39 -10.46 -14.42
C TYR A 414 2.86 -10.66 -14.83
N PRO A 415 3.56 -11.70 -14.31
CA PRO A 415 4.94 -12.05 -14.70
C PRO A 415 5.09 -12.63 -16.13
N GLY A 416 4.03 -12.63 -16.95
CA GLY A 416 4.03 -13.25 -18.28
C GLY A 416 3.75 -12.32 -19.47
N ASN A 417 3.53 -11.01 -19.26
CA ASN A 417 3.18 -10.09 -20.35
C ASN A 417 4.40 -9.30 -20.85
N SER A 418 4.63 -9.37 -22.15
CA SER A 418 5.80 -8.91 -22.91
C SER A 418 6.01 -7.40 -23.02
N ASN A 419 5.34 -6.61 -22.18
CA ASN A 419 5.23 -5.15 -22.29
C ASN A 419 5.49 -4.41 -20.96
N GLY A 420 6.13 -5.05 -19.98
CA GLY A 420 6.33 -4.47 -18.64
C GLY A 420 7.46 -3.43 -18.55
N LYS A 421 7.28 -2.45 -17.66
CA LYS A 421 8.30 -1.46 -17.24
C LYS A 421 9.45 -2.17 -16.47
N SER A 422 10.33 -2.84 -17.19
CA SER A 422 11.44 -3.61 -16.62
C SER A 422 12.77 -2.96 -16.99
N PRO A 423 13.59 -2.54 -16.00
CA PRO A 423 14.89 -1.96 -16.28
C PRO A 423 15.81 -2.98 -16.95
N PHE A 424 16.24 -2.70 -18.18
CA PHE A 424 17.17 -3.55 -18.92
C PHE A 424 18.48 -2.82 -19.23
N GLY A 425 19.58 -3.56 -19.12
CA GLY A 425 20.92 -3.12 -19.50
C GLY A 425 21.41 -3.88 -20.73
N GLY A 426 21.22 -3.30 -21.92
CA GLY A 426 21.72 -3.89 -23.17
C GLY A 426 20.83 -3.58 -24.36
N SER A 427 21.39 -2.96 -25.40
CA SER A 427 20.70 -2.80 -26.69
C SER A 427 21.66 -3.21 -27.81
N GLY A 428 21.25 -4.14 -28.67
CA GLY A 428 22.08 -4.67 -29.75
C GLY A 428 23.01 -5.81 -29.31
N ASN A 429 23.93 -6.19 -30.18
CA ASN A 429 24.85 -7.33 -30.00
C ASN A 429 25.90 -7.10 -28.88
N GLY A 430 25.60 -6.52 -27.72
CA GLY A 430 26.61 -6.40 -26.64
C GLY A 430 27.86 -5.54 -26.94
N GLU A 431 27.91 -4.73 -28.00
CA GLU A 431 29.08 -3.87 -28.35
C GLU A 431 29.19 -2.57 -27.53
N LYS A 432 28.11 -2.15 -26.86
CA LYS A 432 28.06 -0.87 -26.14
C LYS A 432 28.80 -0.93 -24.80
N VAL A 433 29.54 0.13 -24.46
CA VAL A 433 30.34 0.20 -23.22
C VAL A 433 29.56 0.76 -22.01
N SER A 434 28.53 1.57 -22.25
CA SER A 434 27.60 2.13 -21.26
C SER A 434 26.26 2.49 -21.91
N GLY A 435 25.23 2.75 -21.09
CA GLY A 435 23.93 3.19 -21.57
C GLY A 435 22.92 3.43 -20.45
N LYS A 436 21.70 3.83 -20.85
CA LYS A 436 20.57 4.03 -19.93
C LYS A 436 19.96 2.68 -19.52
N LEU A 437 19.48 2.58 -18.28
CA LEU A 437 18.55 1.52 -17.87
C LEU A 437 17.17 1.87 -18.44
N ALA A 438 16.83 1.29 -19.59
CA ALA A 438 15.58 1.58 -20.29
C ALA A 438 14.47 0.60 -19.89
N ALA A 439 13.21 0.95 -20.15
CA ALA A 439 12.02 0.22 -19.68
C ALA A 439 11.30 -0.66 -20.74
N TRP A 440 12.03 -1.18 -21.74
CA TRP A 440 11.46 -1.89 -22.90
C TRP A 440 12.17 -3.22 -23.20
N GLY A 441 11.63 -4.34 -22.71
CA GLY A 441 12.04 -5.70 -23.11
C GLY A 441 10.94 -6.35 -23.95
N ARG A 442 11.25 -6.87 -25.15
CA ARG A 442 10.28 -7.48 -26.07
C ARG A 442 10.26 -9.01 -25.90
N THR A 443 9.11 -9.60 -25.60
CA THR A 443 8.82 -11.02 -25.92
C THR A 443 7.85 -11.05 -27.09
N THR A 444 8.37 -11.21 -28.32
CA THR A 444 7.50 -11.49 -29.48
C THR A 444 7.22 -12.99 -29.53
N ILE A 445 5.95 -13.35 -29.35
CA ILE A 445 5.43 -14.70 -29.60
C ILE A 445 5.34 -14.86 -31.11
N ASP A 446 6.21 -15.70 -31.69
CA ASP A 446 6.09 -16.17 -33.07
C ASP A 446 6.04 -17.70 -33.03
N ALA A 447 4.93 -18.28 -33.48
CA ALA A 447 4.52 -19.65 -33.15
C ALA A 447 5.39 -20.78 -33.75
N ASP A 448 6.39 -20.46 -34.55
CA ASP A 448 7.12 -21.43 -35.39
C ASP A 448 8.62 -21.54 -35.07
N LYS A 449 9.12 -20.94 -33.99
CA LYS A 449 10.52 -21.09 -33.57
C LYS A 449 10.61 -21.46 -32.09
N ALA A 450 11.21 -22.61 -31.82
CA ALA A 450 11.63 -23.01 -30.49
C ALA A 450 12.35 -21.84 -29.79
N TYR A 451 11.94 -21.57 -28.55
CA TYR A 451 12.45 -20.53 -27.66
C TYR A 451 13.95 -20.26 -27.86
N ILE A 452 14.28 -19.13 -28.47
CA ILE A 452 15.60 -18.51 -28.32
C ILE A 452 15.32 -17.12 -27.76
N PHE A 453 15.76 -16.89 -26.52
CA PHE A 453 15.73 -15.62 -25.77
C PHE A 453 16.64 -14.56 -26.39
N ASP A 454 16.58 -14.37 -27.71
CA ASP A 454 17.46 -13.48 -28.44
C ASP A 454 16.84 -12.07 -28.46
N GLN A 455 17.28 -11.20 -27.53
CA GLN A 455 17.98 -9.94 -27.84
C GLN A 455 17.94 -8.83 -26.76
N HIS A 456 17.20 -8.95 -25.65
CA HIS A 456 17.22 -7.93 -24.58
C HIS A 456 16.91 -8.54 -23.21
N THR A 457 17.91 -8.81 -22.37
CA THR A 457 17.69 -9.47 -21.06
C THR A 457 17.64 -8.45 -19.93
N ASN A 458 16.50 -8.42 -19.26
CA ASN A 458 16.19 -7.71 -18.03
C ASN A 458 16.56 -8.51 -16.76
N LEU A 459 17.52 -9.43 -16.89
CA LEU A 459 17.99 -10.29 -15.81
C LEU A 459 19.27 -9.75 -15.20
N TRP A 460 19.36 -9.85 -13.87
CA TRP A 460 20.42 -9.26 -13.05
C TRP A 460 20.94 -10.27 -12.02
N TYR A 461 22.25 -10.30 -11.82
CA TYR A 461 22.88 -10.90 -10.66
C TYR A 461 22.89 -9.90 -9.51
N ILE A 462 22.34 -10.29 -8.36
CA ILE A 462 22.34 -9.48 -7.14
C ILE A 462 23.45 -10.01 -6.22
N ARG A 463 24.61 -9.36 -6.24
CA ARG A 463 25.83 -9.86 -5.58
C ARG A 463 26.08 -9.13 -4.27
N PRO A 464 26.22 -9.83 -3.13
CA PRO A 464 26.49 -9.16 -1.85
C PRO A 464 27.84 -8.45 -1.91
N VAL A 465 27.91 -7.27 -1.31
CA VAL A 465 29.16 -6.53 -1.09
C VAL A 465 29.81 -7.06 0.18
N SER A 466 31.12 -7.32 0.16
CA SER A 466 31.83 -7.81 1.34
C SER A 466 32.08 -6.70 2.36
N ASP A 467 32.17 -7.08 3.64
CA ASP A 467 32.53 -6.17 4.72
C ASP A 467 33.86 -5.46 4.47
N GLU A 468 34.85 -6.14 3.87
CA GLU A 468 36.15 -5.54 3.50
C GLU A 468 36.00 -4.38 2.50
N VAL A 469 35.12 -4.51 1.51
CA VAL A 469 34.84 -3.40 0.57
C VAL A 469 34.09 -2.29 1.31
N MET A 470 33.12 -2.62 2.14
CA MET A 470 32.37 -1.62 2.91
C MET A 470 33.29 -0.83 3.86
N ASP A 471 34.28 -1.47 4.49
CA ASP A 471 35.29 -0.83 5.34
C ASP A 471 36.17 0.15 4.55
N ILE A 472 36.49 -0.15 3.28
CA ILE A 472 37.21 0.76 2.38
C ILE A 472 36.32 1.92 1.93
N MET A 473 35.04 1.66 1.66
CA MET A 473 34.09 2.66 1.16
C MET A 473 33.60 3.63 2.24
N ALA A 474 33.55 3.22 3.50
CA ALA A 474 33.13 4.04 4.63
C ALA A 474 33.89 5.39 4.73
N PRO A 475 35.24 5.44 4.77
CA PRO A 475 35.97 6.71 4.80
C PRO A 475 35.81 7.52 3.49
N ILE A 476 35.66 6.87 2.34
CA ILE A 476 35.40 7.55 1.05
C ILE A 476 34.04 8.25 1.08
N LYS A 477 33.00 7.56 1.59
CA LYS A 477 31.66 8.12 1.77
C LYS A 477 31.71 9.33 2.72
N ALA A 478 32.38 9.18 3.87
CA ALA A 478 32.53 10.27 4.83
C ALA A 478 33.22 11.50 4.19
N GLN A 479 34.26 11.31 3.38
CA GLN A 479 34.94 12.40 2.68
C GLN A 479 34.03 13.06 1.63
N LYS A 480 33.32 12.29 0.80
CA LYS A 480 32.36 12.82 -0.18
C LYS A 480 31.24 13.62 0.51
N GLN A 481 30.73 13.12 1.64
CA GLN A 481 29.70 13.81 2.43
C GLN A 481 30.20 15.13 3.03
N LEU A 482 31.44 15.19 3.53
CA LEU A 482 32.03 16.45 4.00
C LEU A 482 32.18 17.48 2.87
N THR A 483 32.61 17.03 1.69
CA THR A 483 32.74 17.89 0.51
C THR A 483 31.38 18.42 0.07
N GLN A 484 30.36 17.54 0.00
CA GLN A 484 29.00 17.96 -0.34
C GLN A 484 28.42 18.95 0.68
N GLN A 485 28.61 18.71 1.98
CA GLN A 485 28.18 19.66 3.02
C GLN A 485 28.86 21.02 2.85
N LEU A 486 30.15 21.05 2.51
CA LEU A 486 30.86 22.30 2.26
C LEU A 486 30.36 23.00 0.98
N GLU A 487 30.05 22.25 -0.08
CA GLU A 487 29.41 22.77 -1.30
C GLU A 487 28.06 23.45 -1.01
N GLU A 488 27.20 22.78 -0.24
CA GLU A 488 25.90 23.29 0.18
C GLU A 488 26.05 24.57 1.01
N LEU A 489 27.01 24.59 1.95
CA LEU A 489 27.32 25.77 2.76
C LEU A 489 27.93 26.91 1.93
N ILE A 490 28.74 26.64 0.91
CA ILE A 490 29.22 27.67 -0.02
C ILE A 490 28.03 28.34 -0.72
N GLN A 491 27.06 27.54 -1.18
CA GLN A 491 25.85 28.06 -1.81
C GLN A 491 25.02 28.90 -0.84
N GLU A 492 24.76 28.40 0.37
CA GLU A 492 24.07 29.15 1.42
C GLU A 492 24.81 30.45 1.77
N GLY A 493 26.14 30.41 1.85
CA GLY A 493 26.98 31.57 2.12
C GLY A 493 26.86 32.64 1.03
N ARG A 494 26.87 32.24 -0.25
CA ARG A 494 26.66 33.14 -1.39
C ARG A 494 25.27 33.80 -1.34
N GLU A 495 24.24 33.02 -1.05
CA GLU A 495 22.86 33.53 -0.91
C GLU A 495 22.73 34.50 0.26
N THR A 496 23.30 34.14 1.42
CA THR A 496 23.32 34.98 2.62
C THR A 496 24.03 36.31 2.34
N TYR A 497 25.18 36.27 1.68
CA TYR A 497 25.92 37.47 1.28
C TYR A 497 25.11 38.33 0.29
N GLY A 498 24.46 37.71 -0.70
CA GLY A 498 23.63 38.39 -1.69
C GLY A 498 22.49 39.21 -1.07
N LYS A 499 21.82 38.69 -0.04
CA LYS A 499 20.72 39.36 0.68
C LYS A 499 21.12 40.66 1.38
N LEU A 500 22.41 40.91 1.58
CA LEU A 500 22.91 42.11 2.26
C LEU A 500 22.81 43.39 1.41
N PHE A 501 22.58 43.22 0.09
CA PHE A 501 22.64 44.30 -0.88
C PHE A 501 21.27 44.57 -1.50
N ASN A 502 20.84 45.83 -1.41
CA ASN A 502 19.78 46.37 -2.23
C ASN A 502 20.38 47.03 -3.47
N TYR A 503 19.69 46.93 -4.59
CA TYR A 503 20.18 47.41 -5.88
C TYR A 503 19.23 48.45 -6.48
N THR A 504 19.80 49.52 -7.02
CA THR A 504 19.09 50.47 -7.90
C THR A 504 19.27 50.03 -9.33
N VAL A 505 18.19 49.97 -10.12
CA VAL A 505 18.23 49.55 -11.52
C VAL A 505 17.90 50.74 -12.41
N ASP A 506 18.79 51.07 -13.34
CA ASP A 506 18.58 52.11 -14.35
C ASP A 506 17.75 51.55 -15.51
N LYS A 507 16.43 51.45 -15.32
CA LYS A 507 15.51 50.98 -16.36
C LYS A 507 15.33 51.96 -17.52
N GLU A 508 15.79 53.21 -17.38
CA GLU A 508 15.69 54.22 -18.44
C GLU A 508 16.77 54.03 -19.52
N ASN A 509 17.89 53.37 -19.20
CA ASN A 509 19.02 53.16 -20.10
C ASN A 509 19.39 51.67 -20.25
N PRO A 510 18.70 50.91 -21.11
CA PRO A 510 19.05 49.52 -21.39
C PRO A 510 20.45 49.39 -22.01
N LEU A 511 21.17 48.32 -21.63
CA LEU A 511 22.51 47.99 -22.15
C LEU A 511 22.45 47.31 -23.52
N ILE A 512 21.34 46.64 -23.84
CA ILE A 512 21.10 46.06 -25.15
C ILE A 512 20.28 47.06 -25.97
N THR A 513 20.91 47.63 -26.99
CA THR A 513 20.32 48.66 -27.87
C THR A 513 20.30 48.25 -29.34
N VAL A 514 21.07 47.21 -29.72
CA VAL A 514 21.14 46.68 -31.09
C VAL A 514 20.94 45.17 -31.06
N ALA A 515 19.82 44.72 -31.61
CA ALA A 515 19.53 43.31 -31.84
C ALA A 515 18.94 43.12 -33.24
N GLY A 516 19.45 42.15 -34.00
CA GLY A 516 18.94 41.81 -35.32
C GLY A 516 19.69 40.68 -36.01
N GLY A 517 18.99 39.94 -36.87
CA GLY A 517 19.40 38.62 -37.35
C GLY A 517 18.64 37.53 -36.60
N GLY A 518 18.95 36.25 -36.80
CA GLY A 518 18.22 35.18 -36.13
C GLY A 518 18.41 33.84 -36.81
N GLU A 519 17.35 33.03 -36.89
CA GLU A 519 17.43 31.70 -37.51
C GLU A 519 17.69 31.78 -39.02
N VAL A 520 16.97 32.67 -39.70
CA VAL A 520 16.93 32.75 -41.17
C VAL A 520 17.76 33.90 -41.74
N MET A 521 18.39 34.71 -40.88
CA MET A 521 19.20 35.86 -41.27
C MET A 521 20.46 35.96 -40.42
N ASP A 522 21.60 36.22 -41.08
CA ASP A 522 22.85 36.47 -40.37
C ASP A 522 22.70 37.65 -39.38
N PRO A 523 23.36 37.60 -38.21
CA PRO A 523 23.42 38.73 -37.30
C PRO A 523 23.82 40.02 -38.00
N ILE A 524 23.11 41.11 -37.72
CA ILE A 524 23.46 42.43 -38.26
C ILE A 524 24.79 42.92 -37.67
N GLU A 525 25.46 43.84 -38.36
CA GLU A 525 26.68 44.47 -37.83
C GLU A 525 26.38 45.15 -36.49
N GLY A 526 27.15 44.80 -35.45
CA GLY A 526 26.97 45.34 -34.10
C GLY A 526 25.84 44.69 -33.28
N ASN A 527 25.26 43.57 -33.74
CA ASN A 527 24.28 42.79 -32.97
C ASN A 527 24.86 42.38 -31.60
N GLN A 528 24.13 42.67 -30.52
CA GLN A 528 24.60 42.45 -29.16
C GLN A 528 24.16 41.11 -28.56
N ILE A 529 23.19 40.40 -29.16
CA ILE A 529 22.62 39.16 -28.58
C ILE A 529 22.91 37.97 -29.47
N THR A 530 23.50 36.90 -28.94
CA THR A 530 23.67 35.64 -29.69
C THR A 530 23.25 34.46 -28.85
N PHE A 531 22.42 33.58 -29.41
CA PHE A 531 22.05 32.34 -28.74
C PHE A 531 23.03 31.22 -29.10
N GLN A 532 23.32 30.32 -28.17
CA GLN A 532 24.10 29.11 -28.44
C GLN A 532 23.43 28.26 -29.54
N THR A 533 22.12 28.06 -29.41
CA THR A 533 21.30 27.34 -30.38
C THR A 533 19.97 28.06 -30.51
N ILE A 534 19.65 28.48 -31.73
CA ILE A 534 18.33 29.02 -32.10
C ILE A 534 17.42 27.84 -32.48
N ARG A 535 16.18 27.89 -32.04
CA ARG A 535 15.14 26.91 -32.38
C ARG A 535 14.06 27.62 -33.20
N GLY A 536 14.06 27.39 -34.50
CA GLY A 536 13.06 27.95 -35.40
C GLY A 536 11.65 27.45 -35.21
N GLN A 537 10.69 28.37 -35.21
CA GLN A 537 9.27 28.06 -35.38
C GLN A 537 8.81 28.28 -36.83
N GLY A 538 9.44 29.22 -37.54
CA GLY A 538 9.06 29.59 -38.91
C GLY A 538 7.70 30.31 -39.01
N VAL A 539 7.27 30.98 -37.94
CA VAL A 539 6.00 31.73 -37.90
C VAL A 539 6.22 33.25 -37.87
N PRO A 540 5.28 34.07 -38.38
CA PRO A 540 5.42 35.52 -38.29
C PRO A 540 5.49 36.00 -36.84
N GLY A 541 6.51 36.80 -36.51
CA GLY A 541 6.74 37.28 -35.14
C GLY A 541 7.63 36.39 -34.28
N SER A 542 8.28 35.38 -34.86
CA SER A 542 9.31 34.58 -34.19
C SER A 542 10.64 34.59 -34.93
N ASP A 543 11.70 34.11 -34.27
CA ASP A 543 12.98 33.72 -34.87
C ASP A 543 13.93 34.87 -35.31
N ASP A 544 13.66 36.10 -34.87
CA ASP A 544 14.51 37.29 -35.06
C ASP A 544 14.90 37.92 -33.70
N TYR A 545 16.19 38.19 -33.48
CA TYR A 545 16.70 38.78 -32.25
C TYR A 545 16.09 40.15 -31.92
N LYS A 546 15.62 40.91 -32.92
CA LYS A 546 14.97 42.21 -32.67
C LYS A 546 13.70 42.10 -31.82
N TYR A 547 13.06 40.92 -31.83
CA TYR A 547 11.87 40.65 -31.04
C TYR A 547 12.16 40.59 -29.54
N LEU A 548 13.42 40.43 -29.13
CA LEU A 548 13.81 40.44 -27.72
C LEU A 548 13.83 41.83 -27.09
N ILE A 549 13.64 42.89 -27.88
CA ILE A 549 13.80 44.28 -27.44
C ILE A 549 12.72 45.21 -28.02
N ASP A 550 11.60 44.66 -28.52
CA ASP A 550 10.55 45.43 -29.19
C ASP A 550 9.37 45.84 -28.28
N ASP A 551 9.42 45.44 -27.02
CA ASP A 551 8.39 45.64 -25.98
C ASP A 551 7.04 45.00 -26.36
N ILE A 552 7.09 43.87 -27.07
CA ILE A 552 5.91 43.13 -27.54
C ILE A 552 5.98 41.69 -27.03
N ASP A 553 5.12 41.33 -26.08
CA ASP A 553 5.13 39.99 -25.49
C ASP A 553 4.64 38.86 -26.43
N SER A 554 4.01 39.22 -27.54
CA SER A 554 3.49 38.29 -28.56
C SER A 554 4.53 37.88 -29.60
N THR A 555 5.63 38.63 -29.71
CA THR A 555 6.83 38.30 -30.49
C THR A 555 7.84 37.61 -29.57
N TYR A 556 8.63 36.68 -30.12
CA TYR A 556 9.49 35.85 -29.26
C TYR A 556 10.65 35.18 -29.99
N MET A 557 11.62 34.76 -29.20
CA MET A 557 12.72 33.89 -29.61
C MET A 557 12.71 32.61 -28.81
N GLN A 558 13.16 31.53 -29.45
CA GLN A 558 13.35 30.23 -28.81
C GLN A 558 14.78 29.75 -29.00
N GLY A 559 15.29 29.07 -27.98
CA GLY A 559 16.60 28.47 -28.06
C GLY A 559 16.90 27.49 -26.95
N ALA A 560 18.14 27.05 -26.90
CA ALA A 560 18.62 26.15 -25.86
C ALA A 560 20.05 26.50 -25.44
N GLY A 561 20.36 26.28 -24.16
CA GLY A 561 21.67 26.53 -23.59
C GLY A 561 21.82 27.98 -23.10
N TYR A 562 22.65 28.79 -23.77
CA TYR A 562 22.97 30.14 -23.29
C TYR A 562 22.70 31.28 -24.29
N ILE A 563 22.60 32.50 -23.75
CA ILE A 563 22.54 33.77 -24.46
C ILE A 563 23.82 34.56 -24.14
N ASP A 564 24.65 34.82 -25.15
CA ASP A 564 25.79 35.72 -25.04
C ASP A 564 25.36 37.15 -25.37
N VAL A 565 25.81 38.09 -24.55
CA VAL A 565 25.53 39.52 -24.70
C VAL A 565 26.83 40.32 -24.80
N ASP A 566 26.98 41.09 -25.87
CA ASP A 566 28.05 42.07 -26.05
C ASP A 566 27.62 43.44 -25.48
N ILE A 567 28.26 43.83 -24.39
CA ILE A 567 28.09 45.13 -23.73
C ILE A 567 29.40 45.94 -23.77
N SER A 568 30.29 45.65 -24.72
CA SER A 568 31.64 46.23 -24.78
C SER A 568 31.66 47.76 -24.95
N ASN A 569 30.57 48.34 -25.47
CA ASN A 569 30.37 49.79 -25.58
C ASN A 569 30.12 50.48 -24.23
N THR A 570 29.56 49.74 -23.27
CA THR A 570 29.25 50.20 -21.91
C THR A 570 29.60 49.10 -20.91
N PRO A 571 30.90 48.82 -20.67
CA PRO A 571 31.29 47.83 -19.67
C PRO A 571 30.71 48.19 -18.30
N VAL A 572 30.17 47.21 -17.59
CA VAL A 572 29.58 47.40 -16.26
C VAL A 572 30.23 46.47 -15.25
N ASN A 573 30.10 46.83 -13.96
CA ASN A 573 30.55 46.02 -12.84
C ASN A 573 29.41 45.34 -12.07
N ALA A 574 28.17 45.67 -12.40
CA ALA A 574 26.97 45.02 -11.94
C ALA A 574 25.89 45.18 -13.01
N VAL A 575 25.02 44.16 -13.14
CA VAL A 575 23.95 44.15 -14.14
C VAL A 575 22.64 43.69 -13.52
N ALA A 576 21.52 44.25 -13.99
CA ALA A 576 20.20 43.72 -13.76
C ALA A 576 19.69 43.06 -15.04
N ILE A 577 19.17 41.84 -14.94
CA ILE A 577 18.63 41.08 -16.08
C ILE A 577 17.12 41.02 -15.90
N SER A 578 16.39 41.37 -16.95
CA SER A 578 14.94 41.29 -17.00
C SER A 578 14.52 40.59 -18.28
N TYR A 579 13.55 39.69 -18.19
CA TYR A 579 12.96 39.05 -19.37
C TYR A 579 11.45 38.90 -19.20
N ASN A 580 10.72 38.86 -20.32
CA ASN A 580 9.30 38.50 -20.32
C ASN A 580 9.09 37.12 -20.92
N THR A 581 8.10 36.40 -20.40
CA THR A 581 7.61 35.19 -21.04
C THR A 581 6.74 35.55 -22.25
N ARG A 582 6.65 34.62 -23.20
CA ARG A 582 5.72 34.75 -24.31
C ARG A 582 4.28 34.92 -23.78
N CYS A 583 3.58 35.94 -24.32
CA CYS A 583 2.20 36.30 -24.00
C CYS A 583 1.93 36.63 -22.51
N ALA A 584 2.91 37.17 -21.79
CA ALA A 584 2.81 37.48 -20.35
C ALA A 584 1.64 38.42 -19.96
N SER A 585 1.24 39.37 -20.82
CA SER A 585 0.17 40.33 -20.52
C SER A 585 -1.25 39.78 -20.66
N GLY A 586 -1.40 38.56 -21.17
CA GLY A 586 -2.69 37.92 -21.42
C GLY A 586 -3.57 38.57 -22.50
N LEU A 587 -3.14 39.70 -23.08
CA LEU A 587 -3.97 40.54 -23.94
C LEU A 587 -4.13 40.02 -25.38
N TYR A 588 -3.28 39.08 -25.83
CA TYR A 588 -3.19 38.74 -27.27
C TYR A 588 -2.94 37.25 -27.62
N GLY A 589 -3.02 36.30 -26.67
CA GLY A 589 -2.73 34.88 -26.91
C GLY A 589 -3.92 33.94 -26.65
N ASN A 590 -3.97 32.79 -27.32
CA ASN A 590 -4.86 31.71 -26.87
C ASN A 590 -4.34 31.11 -25.55
N GLU A 591 -5.20 30.44 -24.77
CA GLU A 591 -4.82 29.83 -23.48
C GLU A 591 -3.64 28.86 -23.58
N ASN A 592 -3.48 28.16 -24.71
CA ASN A 592 -2.36 27.22 -24.92
C ASN A 592 -1.02 27.95 -25.09
N GLN A 593 -1.00 29.14 -25.69
CA GLN A 593 0.23 29.92 -25.88
C GLN A 593 0.76 30.51 -24.58
N GLN A 594 -0.14 30.90 -23.66
CA GLN A 594 0.24 31.32 -22.30
C GLN A 594 0.83 30.15 -21.51
N LYS A 595 0.22 28.95 -21.62
CA LYS A 595 0.76 27.73 -20.99
C LYS A 595 2.16 27.39 -21.50
N TRP A 596 2.41 27.48 -22.82
CA TRP A 596 3.74 27.22 -23.37
C TRP A 596 4.78 28.22 -22.90
N GLY A 597 4.47 29.51 -22.93
CA GLY A 597 5.37 30.56 -22.42
C GLY A 597 5.73 30.37 -20.95
N ALA A 598 4.77 29.92 -20.13
CA ALA A 598 4.99 29.64 -18.71
C ALA A 598 5.81 28.36 -18.45
N GLN A 599 5.66 27.32 -19.28
CA GLN A 599 6.36 26.03 -19.14
C GLN A 599 7.80 26.07 -19.69
N GLU A 600 8.03 26.89 -20.71
CA GLU A 600 9.31 27.02 -21.42
C GLU A 600 10.12 28.24 -20.95
N ARG A 601 9.70 28.92 -19.89
CA ARG A 601 10.49 30.03 -19.34
C ARG A 601 11.78 29.53 -18.70
N PRO A 602 12.88 30.31 -18.71
CA PRO A 602 14.02 30.06 -17.85
C PRO A 602 13.58 29.92 -16.37
N ASP A 603 14.16 28.97 -15.65
CA ASP A 603 13.86 28.72 -14.24
C ASP A 603 15.14 28.76 -13.39
N LYS A 604 16.18 28.01 -13.77
CA LYS A 604 17.50 28.10 -13.16
C LYS A 604 18.50 28.60 -14.17
N VAL A 605 19.25 29.64 -13.79
CA VAL A 605 20.21 30.28 -14.70
C VAL A 605 21.55 30.52 -14.02
N ASN A 606 22.61 30.43 -14.81
CA ASN A 606 23.96 30.82 -14.44
C ASN A 606 24.35 32.07 -15.24
N LEU A 607 25.01 33.01 -14.59
CA LEU A 607 25.63 34.15 -15.24
C LEU A 607 27.14 33.97 -15.25
N TYR A 608 27.75 34.21 -16.40
CA TYR A 608 29.20 34.31 -16.55
C TYR A 608 29.58 35.64 -17.18
N ALA A 609 30.81 36.07 -16.94
CA ALA A 609 31.36 37.29 -17.51
C ALA A 609 32.76 37.05 -18.10
N THR A 610 33.10 37.78 -19.16
CA THR A 610 34.47 37.80 -19.71
C THR A 610 34.79 39.15 -20.33
N ASN A 611 36.09 39.44 -20.43
CA ASN A 611 36.64 40.56 -21.19
C ASN A 611 37.27 40.11 -22.52
N ASP A 612 37.32 38.80 -22.77
CA ASP A 612 37.91 38.17 -23.95
C ASP A 612 37.06 36.98 -24.44
N ILE A 613 36.62 37.06 -25.70
CA ILE A 613 35.81 36.05 -26.39
C ILE A 613 36.61 35.28 -27.47
N GLY A 614 37.94 35.44 -27.53
CA GLY A 614 38.81 34.72 -28.45
C GLY A 614 38.95 33.22 -28.17
N GLU A 615 39.59 32.47 -29.07
CA GLU A 615 39.90 31.04 -28.87
C GLU A 615 40.77 30.86 -27.60
N GLY A 616 40.17 30.28 -26.55
CA GLY A 616 40.81 30.10 -25.24
C GLY A 616 40.37 31.10 -24.16
N GLY A 617 39.44 32.01 -24.45
CA GLY A 617 38.85 32.92 -23.46
C GLY A 617 38.13 32.15 -22.34
N LYS A 618 38.54 32.40 -21.09
CA LYS A 618 37.91 31.81 -19.90
C LYS A 618 36.74 32.68 -19.47
N TRP A 619 35.55 32.09 -19.38
CA TRP A 619 34.38 32.72 -18.78
C TRP A 619 34.45 32.56 -17.27
N ASP A 620 34.37 33.68 -16.55
CA ASP A 620 34.33 33.67 -15.09
C ASP A 620 32.88 33.48 -14.64
N PHE A 621 32.63 32.46 -13.83
CA PHE A 621 31.32 32.26 -13.22
C PHE A 621 31.03 33.38 -12.22
N VAL A 622 29.90 34.05 -12.40
CA VAL A 622 29.47 35.18 -11.55
C VAL A 622 28.52 34.70 -10.47
N GLY A 623 27.52 33.89 -10.83
CA GLY A 623 26.51 33.44 -9.89
C GLY A 623 25.34 32.72 -10.57
N SER A 624 24.48 32.12 -9.76
CA SER A 624 23.25 31.46 -10.20
C SER A 624 22.02 32.17 -9.65
N ALA A 625 20.91 32.10 -10.37
CA ALA A 625 19.62 32.59 -9.88
C ALA A 625 18.48 31.61 -10.21
N ASN A 626 17.55 31.48 -9.27
CA ASN A 626 16.22 30.91 -9.54
C ASN A 626 15.29 32.05 -9.96
N MET A 627 14.60 31.87 -11.09
CA MET A 627 13.71 32.87 -11.64
C MET A 627 12.31 32.84 -11.00
N GLY A 628 11.92 31.74 -10.32
CA GLY A 628 10.67 31.65 -9.53
C GLY A 628 9.39 31.57 -10.38
N SER A 629 8.20 31.51 -9.75
CA SER A 629 6.90 31.52 -10.44
C SER A 629 6.55 32.93 -10.93
N LEU A 630 7.05 33.32 -12.10
CA LEU A 630 6.83 34.67 -12.63
C LEU A 630 5.46 34.79 -13.31
N GLU A 631 4.52 35.46 -12.65
CA GLU A 631 3.32 36.05 -13.30
C GLU A 631 3.63 37.40 -13.97
N LEU A 632 4.73 38.07 -13.60
CA LEU A 632 5.23 39.35 -14.15
C LEU A 632 6.78 39.37 -14.10
N PRO A 633 7.50 40.15 -14.94
CA PRO A 633 8.96 40.07 -15.04
C PRO A 633 9.66 40.39 -13.72
N ALA A 634 10.33 39.40 -13.12
CA ALA A 634 11.31 39.66 -12.07
C ALA A 634 12.63 40.13 -12.70
N THR A 635 13.17 41.21 -12.14
CA THR A 635 14.51 41.69 -12.48
C THR A 635 15.51 41.08 -11.49
N GLN A 636 16.45 40.29 -11.97
CA GLN A 636 17.53 39.72 -11.15
C GLN A 636 18.78 40.58 -11.23
N THR A 637 19.48 40.78 -10.12
CA THR A 637 20.68 41.62 -10.08
C THR A 637 21.93 40.81 -9.74
N PHE A 638 23.01 41.08 -10.45
CA PHE A 638 24.30 40.39 -10.30
C PHE A 638 25.40 41.43 -10.15
N SER A 639 26.20 41.29 -9.08
CA SER A 639 27.49 41.96 -8.98
C SER A 639 28.53 41.13 -9.72
N LEU A 640 29.27 41.74 -10.65
CA LEU A 640 30.21 41.02 -11.52
C LEU A 640 31.63 40.91 -10.93
N GLY A 641 31.91 41.58 -9.80
CA GLY A 641 33.24 41.59 -9.17
C GLY A 641 34.30 42.44 -9.88
N GLY A 642 34.01 42.96 -11.08
CA GLY A 642 34.89 43.83 -11.88
C GLY A 642 34.16 44.37 -13.10
N GLU A 643 34.79 45.26 -13.90
CA GLU A 643 34.19 45.72 -15.16
C GLU A 643 34.35 44.66 -16.26
N TYR A 644 33.22 44.26 -16.87
CA TYR A 644 33.17 43.23 -17.92
C TYR A 644 32.49 43.74 -19.20
N LYS A 645 32.95 43.21 -20.34
CA LYS A 645 32.47 43.56 -21.70
C LYS A 645 31.50 42.58 -22.30
N TYR A 646 31.52 41.33 -21.84
CA TYR A 646 30.69 40.25 -22.38
C TYR A 646 30.08 39.46 -21.25
N LEU A 647 28.81 39.12 -21.39
CA LEU A 647 28.05 38.34 -20.41
C LEU A 647 27.44 37.12 -21.09
N ARG A 648 27.33 36.03 -20.35
CA ARG A 648 26.66 34.79 -20.77
C ARG A 648 25.58 34.43 -19.78
N TYR A 649 24.34 34.48 -20.24
CA TYR A 649 23.16 34.04 -19.52
C TYR A 649 22.85 32.60 -19.91
N GLU A 650 23.28 31.64 -19.10
CA GLU A 650 23.10 30.22 -19.32
C GLU A 650 21.82 29.72 -18.64
N VAL A 651 20.92 29.12 -19.41
CA VAL A 651 19.72 28.47 -18.89
C VAL A 651 20.06 27.01 -18.58
N ILE A 652 20.08 26.69 -17.29
CA ILE A 652 20.33 25.34 -16.78
C ILE A 652 19.06 24.51 -16.89
N THR A 653 17.96 25.04 -16.37
CA THR A 653 16.63 24.46 -16.51
C THR A 653 15.59 25.54 -16.80
N ASN A 654 14.58 25.16 -17.56
CA ASN A 654 13.30 25.82 -17.69
C ASN A 654 12.34 25.29 -16.61
N ALA A 655 11.12 25.82 -16.57
CA ALA A 655 10.12 25.44 -15.58
C ALA A 655 9.69 23.95 -15.62
N THR A 656 10.08 23.19 -16.67
CA THR A 656 9.77 21.77 -16.85
C THR A 656 10.99 20.85 -16.79
N GLY A 657 12.19 21.37 -16.47
CA GLY A 657 13.39 20.56 -16.23
C GLY A 657 14.33 20.34 -17.42
N GLY A 658 14.24 21.13 -18.50
CA GLY A 658 15.18 21.09 -19.65
C GLY A 658 15.86 22.44 -19.92
N ASN A 659 16.93 22.49 -20.73
CA ASN A 659 17.64 23.76 -21.03
C ASN A 659 17.07 24.55 -22.22
N TYR A 660 15.91 24.14 -22.72
CA TYR A 660 15.20 24.79 -23.82
C TYR A 660 14.31 25.90 -23.26
N PHE A 661 14.28 27.06 -23.91
CA PHE A 661 13.51 28.18 -23.42
C PHE A 661 12.92 29.07 -24.51
N THR A 662 11.83 29.74 -24.15
CA THR A 662 11.11 30.72 -24.96
C THR A 662 10.98 32.02 -24.17
N ILE A 663 11.43 33.13 -24.75
CA ILE A 663 11.35 34.47 -24.16
C ILE A 663 10.88 35.48 -25.20
N SER A 664 10.04 36.42 -24.77
CA SER A 664 9.55 37.51 -25.61
C SER A 664 10.45 38.73 -25.51
N GLU A 665 10.76 39.17 -24.29
CA GLU A 665 11.71 40.26 -24.04
C GLU A 665 12.95 39.76 -23.31
N PHE A 666 14.11 40.34 -23.60
CA PHE A 666 15.35 40.11 -22.87
C PHE A 666 16.20 41.38 -22.82
N GLN A 667 16.33 41.96 -21.63
CA GLN A 667 17.06 43.21 -21.40
C GLN A 667 18.03 43.13 -20.24
N LEU A 668 19.12 43.88 -20.39
CA LEU A 668 20.12 44.11 -19.37
C LEU A 668 20.12 45.60 -19.01
N TYR A 669 20.19 45.90 -17.73
CA TYR A 669 20.24 47.26 -17.21
C TYR A 669 21.46 47.45 -16.34
N LYS A 670 22.01 48.66 -16.36
CA LYS A 670 23.02 49.03 -15.38
C LYS A 670 22.37 49.01 -13.99
N THR A 671 23.05 48.41 -13.03
CA THR A 671 22.63 48.48 -11.63
C THR A 671 23.78 48.95 -10.75
N GLY A 672 23.43 49.59 -9.64
CA GLY A 672 24.36 50.01 -8.60
C GLY A 672 23.79 49.66 -7.25
N VAL A 673 24.66 49.16 -6.36
CA VAL A 673 24.29 48.90 -4.97
C VAL A 673 23.82 50.20 -4.31
N ASP A 674 22.64 50.17 -3.72
CA ASP A 674 22.13 51.26 -2.90
C ASP A 674 22.80 51.23 -1.53
N GLN A 675 23.87 52.00 -1.38
CA GLN A 675 24.61 52.11 -0.13
C GLN A 675 23.78 52.66 1.04
N THR A 676 22.65 53.31 0.77
CA THR A 676 21.82 53.93 1.82
C THR A 676 20.78 52.99 2.42
N SER A 677 20.44 51.90 1.72
CA SER A 677 19.47 50.90 2.18
C SER A 677 20.06 49.50 2.36
N SER A 678 21.22 49.20 1.76
CA SER A 678 21.90 47.91 1.90
C SER A 678 22.46 47.72 3.30
N GLN A 679 22.09 46.63 3.98
CA GLN A 679 22.57 46.31 5.33
C GLN A 679 24.09 46.12 5.38
N TYR A 680 24.71 45.68 4.28
CA TYR A 680 26.16 45.62 4.15
C TYR A 680 26.86 46.95 4.51
N TYR A 681 26.28 48.10 4.13
CA TYR A 681 26.87 49.42 4.35
C TYR A 681 26.31 50.14 5.58
N THR A 682 25.08 49.82 5.97
CA THR A 682 24.32 50.59 6.95
C THR A 682 24.29 49.94 8.33
N THR A 683 24.46 48.62 8.42
CA THR A 683 24.49 47.88 9.69
C THR A 683 25.92 47.87 10.27
N ASP A 684 26.08 48.39 11.49
CA ASP A 684 27.38 48.44 12.17
C ASP A 684 27.99 47.04 12.31
N GLY A 685 29.26 46.90 11.89
CA GLY A 685 30.01 45.63 11.94
C GLY A 685 29.67 44.62 10.84
N MET A 686 28.60 44.81 10.06
CA MET A 686 28.18 43.88 9.00
C MET A 686 29.25 43.70 7.92
N LYS A 687 29.81 44.81 7.43
CA LYS A 687 30.82 44.79 6.36
C LYS A 687 31.98 43.84 6.65
N ASP A 688 32.58 43.92 7.84
CA ASP A 688 33.73 43.09 8.20
C ASP A 688 33.37 41.60 8.25
N LYS A 689 32.16 41.25 8.70
CA LYS A 689 31.67 39.87 8.75
C LYS A 689 31.33 39.33 7.36
N ALA A 690 30.69 40.16 6.53
CA ALA A 690 30.34 39.83 5.15
C ALA A 690 31.59 39.62 4.28
N ASP A 691 32.60 40.49 4.44
CA ASP A 691 33.88 40.34 3.74
C ASP A 691 34.60 39.05 4.20
N ALA A 692 34.57 38.72 5.49
CA ALA A 692 35.12 37.46 6.00
C ALA A 692 34.39 36.22 5.47
N LEU A 693 33.07 36.28 5.28
CA LEU A 693 32.29 35.21 4.64
C LEU A 693 32.73 34.98 3.19
N MET A 694 32.92 36.05 2.42
CA MET A 694 33.41 35.92 1.04
C MET A 694 34.82 35.30 0.96
N VAL A 695 35.72 35.68 1.87
CA VAL A 695 37.05 35.05 1.96
C VAL A 695 36.94 33.56 2.28
N ALA A 696 36.07 33.17 3.23
CA ALA A 696 35.85 31.76 3.54
C ALA A 696 35.32 30.98 2.32
N ILE A 697 34.41 31.57 1.54
CA ILE A 697 33.88 30.99 0.30
C ILE A 697 35.02 30.78 -0.72
N GLU A 698 35.84 31.80 -0.96
CA GLU A 698 36.95 31.72 -1.92
C GLU A 698 37.99 30.65 -1.54
N GLU A 699 38.30 30.51 -0.25
CA GLU A 699 39.22 29.47 0.25
C GLU A 699 38.63 28.06 0.19
N ALA A 700 37.31 27.90 0.28
CA ALA A 700 36.63 26.60 0.27
C ALA A 700 36.45 26.02 -1.13
N LEU A 701 36.31 26.86 -2.17
CA LEU A 701 36.14 26.41 -3.56
C LEU A 701 37.22 25.40 -4.04
N PRO A 702 38.54 25.66 -3.91
CA PRO A 702 39.55 24.70 -4.34
C PRO A 702 39.59 23.41 -3.48
N ILE A 703 39.12 23.47 -2.23
CA ILE A 703 39.04 22.31 -1.33
C ILE A 703 37.94 21.35 -1.82
N VAL A 704 36.80 21.92 -2.19
CA VAL A 704 35.67 21.23 -2.80
C VAL A 704 36.07 20.59 -4.13
N GLU A 705 36.67 21.35 -5.04
CA GLU A 705 37.11 20.84 -6.35
C GLU A 705 38.09 19.65 -6.21
N ALA A 706 38.88 19.62 -5.14
CA ALA A 706 39.82 18.55 -4.84
C ALA A 706 39.20 17.37 -4.04
N ASN A 707 37.94 17.46 -3.59
CA ASN A 707 37.29 16.52 -2.66
C ASN A 707 38.13 16.28 -1.38
N THR A 708 38.65 17.37 -0.79
CA THR A 708 39.55 17.34 0.38
C THR A 708 38.98 18.04 1.62
N ALA A 709 37.66 18.29 1.63
CA ALA A 709 36.99 19.01 2.71
C ALA A 709 37.18 18.31 4.07
N THR A 710 37.48 19.10 5.09
CA THR A 710 37.58 18.63 6.47
C THR A 710 36.40 19.15 7.29
N SER A 711 36.17 18.56 8.46
CA SER A 711 35.18 19.09 9.41
C SER A 711 35.54 20.50 9.90
N GLU A 712 36.81 20.90 9.88
CA GLU A 712 37.23 22.27 10.20
C GLU A 712 36.80 23.27 9.12
N ASP A 713 36.86 22.88 7.83
CA ASP A 713 36.41 23.73 6.72
C ASP A 713 34.89 23.97 6.79
N VAL A 714 34.12 22.90 7.06
CA VAL A 714 32.67 22.98 7.29
C VAL A 714 32.38 23.92 8.47
N GLN A 715 33.02 23.72 9.63
CA GLN A 715 32.82 24.58 10.80
C GLN A 715 33.18 26.04 10.55
N LYS A 716 34.27 26.29 9.80
CA LYS A 716 34.71 27.64 9.44
C LYS A 716 33.66 28.33 8.56
N MET A 717 33.11 27.64 7.56
CA MET A 717 32.05 28.18 6.71
C MET A 717 30.77 28.44 7.51
N THR A 718 30.32 27.47 8.31
CA THR A 718 29.15 27.61 9.18
C THR A 718 29.29 28.80 10.13
N ALA A 719 30.46 28.99 10.75
CA ALA A 719 30.72 30.11 11.65
C ALA A 719 30.71 31.46 10.93
N ALA A 720 31.23 31.54 9.70
CA ALA A 720 31.21 32.75 8.89
C ALA A 720 29.77 33.15 8.49
N ILE A 721 28.96 32.17 8.07
CA ILE A 721 27.53 32.37 7.77
C ILE A 721 26.79 32.85 9.03
N ALA A 722 26.99 32.18 10.16
CA ALA A 722 26.35 32.51 11.42
C ALA A 722 26.68 33.95 11.87
N ALA A 723 27.93 34.39 11.72
CA ALA A 723 28.36 35.74 12.09
C ALA A 723 27.70 36.85 11.24
N VAL A 724 27.34 36.55 9.98
CA VAL A 724 26.54 37.47 9.14
C VAL A 724 25.07 37.44 9.56
N LYS A 725 24.50 36.25 9.75
CA LYS A 725 23.10 36.08 10.19
C LYS A 725 22.81 36.72 11.55
N GLU A 726 23.78 36.76 12.46
CA GLU A 726 23.65 37.44 13.75
C GLU A 726 23.34 38.94 13.60
N LEU A 727 23.85 39.58 12.55
CA LEU A 727 23.66 41.01 12.28
C LEU A 727 22.54 41.28 11.26
N TYR A 728 22.25 40.32 10.38
CA TYR A 728 21.28 40.49 9.30
C TYR A 728 19.86 40.55 9.86
N ALA A 729 19.18 41.65 9.62
CA ALA A 729 17.79 41.84 10.01
C ALA A 729 16.87 41.36 8.89
N ASP A 730 16.30 40.17 9.04
CA ASP A 730 15.28 39.64 8.12
C ASP A 730 13.87 40.05 8.58
N THR A 731 13.20 40.90 7.81
CA THR A 731 11.86 41.40 8.15
C THR A 731 10.71 40.52 7.67
N THR A 732 10.99 39.44 6.95
CA THR A 732 9.95 38.65 6.26
C THR A 732 8.91 38.10 7.25
N GLU A 733 9.37 37.44 8.33
CA GLU A 733 8.49 36.88 9.35
C GLU A 733 7.64 37.95 10.04
N LEU A 734 8.28 39.05 10.47
CA LEU A 734 7.58 40.15 11.14
C LEU A 734 6.52 40.77 10.22
N SER A 735 6.83 40.92 8.93
CA SER A 735 5.91 41.52 7.95
C SER A 735 4.69 40.65 7.73
N GLN A 736 4.86 39.33 7.61
CA GLN A 736 3.76 38.37 7.51
C GLN A 736 2.93 38.36 8.80
N LEU A 737 3.58 38.32 9.95
CA LEU A 737 2.91 38.29 11.25
C LEU A 737 2.04 39.54 11.48
N ILE A 738 2.54 40.72 11.08
CA ILE A 738 1.77 41.97 11.12
C ILE A 738 0.54 41.84 10.21
N ALA A 739 0.71 41.41 8.95
CA ALA A 739 -0.39 41.25 8.02
C ALA A 739 -1.47 40.28 8.55
N ASP A 740 -1.05 39.11 9.03
CA ASP A 740 -1.97 38.12 9.60
C ASP A 740 -2.72 38.67 10.83
N SER A 741 -2.03 39.45 11.66
CA SER A 741 -2.63 40.04 12.87
C SER A 741 -3.64 41.13 12.51
N GLU A 742 -3.37 41.93 11.46
CA GLU A 742 -4.29 42.94 10.96
C GLU A 742 -5.58 42.32 10.40
N VAL A 743 -5.48 41.19 9.70
CA VAL A 743 -6.65 40.42 9.22
C VAL A 743 -7.51 39.93 10.38
N LEU A 744 -6.89 39.43 11.46
CA LEU A 744 -7.64 38.96 12.64
C LEU A 744 -8.37 40.08 13.40
N LEU A 745 -7.83 41.31 13.35
CA LEU A 745 -8.43 42.48 13.99
C LEU A 745 -9.65 43.01 13.23
N GLU A 746 -9.79 42.66 11.95
CA GLU A 746 -10.88 43.13 11.10
C GLU A 746 -12.24 42.60 11.57
N GLY A 747 -13.12 43.54 11.95
CA GLY A 747 -14.51 43.27 12.34
C GLY A 747 -14.72 42.43 13.61
N VAL A 748 -13.69 42.27 14.45
CA VAL A 748 -13.84 41.73 15.82
C VAL A 748 -14.98 42.41 16.58
N VAL A 749 -15.83 41.58 17.19
CA VAL A 749 -16.92 41.96 18.09
C VAL A 749 -16.52 41.65 19.52
N ILE A 750 -16.79 42.58 20.44
CA ILE A 750 -16.58 42.39 21.88
C ILE A 750 -17.87 41.82 22.48
N GLY A 751 -17.75 40.72 23.24
CA GLY A 751 -18.90 40.09 23.89
C GLY A 751 -18.61 38.69 24.41
N ASP A 752 -19.67 38.01 24.82
CA ASP A 752 -19.61 36.71 25.50
C ASP A 752 -20.09 35.54 24.62
N GLU A 753 -20.32 35.75 23.32
CA GLU A 753 -20.74 34.68 22.40
C GLU A 753 -19.55 34.00 21.70
N MET A 754 -19.77 32.83 21.10
CA MET A 754 -18.73 32.04 20.44
C MET A 754 -18.03 32.86 19.33
N GLY A 755 -16.69 32.89 19.35
CA GLY A 755 -15.88 33.66 18.42
C GLY A 755 -15.78 35.17 18.72
N GLN A 756 -16.45 35.68 19.76
CA GLN A 756 -16.31 37.08 20.20
C GLN A 756 -15.12 37.24 21.16
N LEU A 757 -14.56 38.46 21.20
CA LEU A 757 -13.47 38.80 22.10
C LEU A 757 -14.03 39.21 23.47
N SER A 758 -13.55 38.55 24.52
CA SER A 758 -14.00 38.79 25.90
C SER A 758 -13.60 40.16 26.47
N ASP A 759 -12.51 40.76 25.97
CA ASP A 759 -11.96 42.01 26.49
C ASP A 759 -11.40 42.91 25.38
N GLU A 760 -11.89 44.15 25.30
CA GLU A 760 -11.44 45.17 24.34
C GLU A 760 -9.97 45.58 24.55
N GLU A 761 -9.42 45.41 25.76
CA GLU A 761 -8.02 45.70 26.06
C GLU A 761 -7.07 44.79 25.26
N LEU A 762 -7.45 43.54 25.02
CA LEU A 762 -6.65 42.59 24.24
C LEU A 762 -6.50 43.01 22.77
N LYS A 763 -7.58 43.54 22.18
CA LYS A 763 -7.55 44.13 20.83
C LYS A 763 -6.59 45.32 20.78
N THR A 764 -6.73 46.23 21.74
CA THR A 764 -5.91 47.46 21.84
C THR A 764 -4.41 47.12 22.00
N ASN A 765 -4.09 46.06 22.76
CA ASN A 765 -2.72 45.61 22.97
C ASN A 765 -2.08 45.09 21.66
N LEU A 766 -2.82 44.31 20.86
CA LEU A 766 -2.34 43.84 19.56
C LEU A 766 -2.13 44.99 18.56
N GLU A 767 -3.09 45.92 18.46
CA GLU A 767 -2.96 47.12 17.62
C GLU A 767 -1.74 47.98 18.01
N THR A 768 -1.48 48.09 19.32
CA THR A 768 -0.31 48.81 19.86
C THR A 768 0.98 48.10 19.49
N ALA A 769 1.07 46.78 19.67
CA ALA A 769 2.25 46.00 19.32
C ALA A 769 2.59 46.11 17.83
N ILE A 770 1.58 46.06 16.94
CA ILE A 770 1.74 46.26 15.49
C ILE A 770 2.26 47.67 15.19
N SER A 771 1.66 48.69 15.80
CA SER A 771 2.05 50.09 15.59
C SER A 771 3.50 50.35 16.05
N GLU A 772 3.90 49.79 17.19
CA GLU A 772 5.26 49.87 17.70
C GLU A 772 6.25 49.10 16.82
N ALA A 773 5.88 47.92 16.33
CA ALA A 773 6.69 47.15 15.39
C ALA A 773 6.97 47.95 14.10
N ARG A 774 5.93 48.53 13.47
CA ARG A 774 6.07 49.37 12.27
C ARG A 774 6.99 50.57 12.50
N LYS A 775 6.93 51.16 13.69
CA LYS A 775 7.74 52.34 14.06
C LYS A 775 9.20 52.00 14.36
N ASN A 776 9.45 50.87 15.03
CA ASN A 776 10.75 50.59 15.65
C ASN A 776 11.58 49.55 14.88
N ALA A 777 10.95 48.63 14.13
CA ALA A 777 11.66 47.53 13.46
C ALA A 777 12.04 47.83 12.00
N PHE A 778 11.35 48.77 11.32
CA PHE A 778 11.56 49.10 9.91
C PHE A 778 12.33 50.41 9.71
N THR A 779 13.32 50.69 10.57
CA THR A 779 14.15 51.89 10.50
C THR A 779 15.29 51.77 9.49
N THR A 780 15.98 52.87 9.18
CA THR A 780 17.21 52.87 8.39
C THR A 780 18.33 53.54 9.19
N PRO A 781 19.41 52.81 9.58
CA PRO A 781 19.62 51.38 9.37
C PRO A 781 18.61 50.52 10.13
N ILE A 782 18.41 49.30 9.63
CA ILE A 782 17.58 48.30 10.29
C ILE A 782 18.40 47.53 11.32
N SER A 783 17.77 47.09 12.41
CA SER A 783 18.41 46.36 13.51
C SER A 783 17.79 44.99 13.70
N ASN A 784 18.62 43.93 13.66
CA ASN A 784 18.15 42.56 13.85
C ASN A 784 17.50 42.38 15.24
N GLU A 785 18.08 42.98 16.28
CA GLU A 785 17.50 42.92 17.64
C GLU A 785 16.16 43.65 17.73
N ALA A 786 15.99 44.75 17.01
CA ALA A 786 14.71 45.47 16.97
C ALA A 786 13.64 44.66 16.24
N VAL A 787 13.99 44.01 15.12
CA VAL A 787 13.09 43.09 14.40
C VAL A 787 12.70 41.92 15.31
N ARG A 788 13.66 41.24 15.94
CA ARG A 788 13.41 40.11 16.84
C ARG A 788 12.51 40.49 18.02
N THR A 789 12.79 41.64 18.65
CA THR A 789 11.98 42.16 19.76
C THR A 789 10.55 42.45 19.31
N ALA A 790 10.37 43.10 18.16
CA ALA A 790 9.05 43.38 17.60
C ALA A 790 8.30 42.09 17.22
N THR A 791 8.98 41.10 16.63
CA THR A 791 8.38 39.79 16.31
C THR A 791 7.87 39.11 17.58
N THR A 792 8.66 39.06 18.65
CA THR A 792 8.22 38.49 19.93
C THR A 792 7.02 39.24 20.49
N ALA A 793 7.07 40.58 20.53
CA ALA A 793 5.97 41.39 21.07
C ALA A 793 4.65 41.19 20.31
N VAL A 794 4.69 41.16 18.97
CA VAL A 794 3.48 40.90 18.15
C VAL A 794 3.00 39.47 18.33
N LYS A 795 3.89 38.47 18.42
CA LYS A 795 3.49 37.06 18.68
C LYS A 795 2.79 36.92 20.04
N GLU A 796 3.36 37.48 21.10
CA GLU A 796 2.78 37.44 22.44
C GLU A 796 1.42 38.16 22.49
N ALA A 797 1.31 39.34 21.88
CA ALA A 797 0.05 40.08 21.80
C ALA A 797 -1.00 39.33 20.97
N LYS A 798 -0.62 38.71 19.85
CA LYS A 798 -1.50 37.89 19.01
C LYS A 798 -2.01 36.66 19.76
N ALA A 799 -1.12 35.97 20.49
CA ALA A 799 -1.49 34.82 21.30
C ALA A 799 -2.46 35.20 22.44
N ALA A 800 -2.20 36.31 23.14
CA ALA A 800 -3.11 36.83 24.17
C ALA A 800 -4.48 37.23 23.59
N PHE A 801 -4.48 37.88 22.43
CA PHE A 801 -5.71 38.21 21.70
C PHE A 801 -6.50 36.96 21.33
N LEU A 802 -5.87 35.93 20.75
CA LEU A 802 -6.53 34.68 20.37
C LEU A 802 -7.05 33.91 21.60
N ALA A 803 -6.31 33.92 22.72
CA ALA A 803 -6.76 33.31 23.97
C ALA A 803 -7.96 34.03 24.60
N GLY A 804 -8.16 35.31 24.28
CA GLY A 804 -9.33 36.08 24.69
C GLY A 804 -10.57 35.87 23.82
N ILE A 805 -10.42 35.23 22.65
CA ILE A 805 -11.56 34.85 21.80
C ILE A 805 -12.27 33.68 22.47
N LYS A 806 -13.57 33.82 22.72
CA LYS A 806 -14.38 32.71 23.24
C LYS A 806 -14.38 31.58 22.21
N SER A 807 -13.94 30.41 22.63
CA SER A 807 -13.87 29.21 21.81
C SER A 807 -14.56 28.04 22.52
N PHE A 808 -14.53 26.87 21.90
CA PHE A 808 -15.07 25.65 22.49
C PHE A 808 -14.25 25.22 23.73
N GLU A 809 -14.90 24.49 24.63
CA GLU A 809 -14.26 23.81 25.74
C GLU A 809 -14.15 22.32 25.42
N VAL A 810 -12.98 21.74 25.69
CA VAL A 810 -12.72 20.32 25.46
C VAL A 810 -13.71 19.46 26.24
N GLY A 811 -14.27 18.45 25.58
CA GLY A 811 -15.20 17.49 26.18
C GLY A 811 -16.65 17.95 26.29
N LYS A 812 -16.95 19.24 26.10
CA LYS A 812 -18.35 19.73 25.99
C LYS A 812 -18.93 19.41 24.61
N TRP A 813 -20.27 19.34 24.56
CA TRP A 813 -21.03 19.04 23.34
C TRP A 813 -21.48 20.32 22.64
N TYR A 814 -21.42 20.30 21.31
CA TYR A 814 -21.74 21.42 20.45
C TYR A 814 -22.51 20.97 19.21
N PHE A 815 -23.41 21.84 18.72
CA PHE A 815 -23.78 21.83 17.31
C PHE A 815 -22.78 22.69 16.53
N ILE A 816 -22.22 22.15 15.46
CA ILE A 816 -21.29 22.88 14.57
C ILE A 816 -22.10 23.44 13.40
N THR A 817 -22.33 24.75 13.37
CA THR A 817 -23.24 25.40 12.40
C THR A 817 -22.51 26.33 11.44
N ASN A 818 -22.99 26.41 10.20
CA ASN A 818 -22.39 27.25 9.18
C ASN A 818 -22.91 28.70 9.25
N LEU A 819 -22.06 29.66 8.90
CA LEU A 819 -22.35 31.10 8.96
C LEU A 819 -22.64 31.75 7.59
N ASP A 820 -22.79 30.96 6.52
CA ASP A 820 -23.00 31.48 5.18
C ASP A 820 -24.46 31.95 4.95
N GLU A 821 -24.66 33.25 4.84
CA GLU A 821 -25.98 33.84 4.58
C GLU A 821 -26.32 33.99 3.08
N GLU A 822 -25.35 33.78 2.18
CA GLU A 822 -25.48 34.10 0.76
C GLU A 822 -25.81 32.88 -0.11
N ARG A 823 -25.33 31.69 0.26
CA ARG A 823 -25.49 30.47 -0.55
C ARG A 823 -26.75 29.68 -0.23
N PHE A 824 -27.52 29.44 -1.30
CA PHE A 824 -28.61 28.47 -1.33
C PHE A 824 -28.10 27.17 -1.98
N GLY A 825 -28.49 26.01 -1.44
CA GLY A 825 -28.33 24.72 -2.14
C GLY A 825 -29.12 24.67 -3.45
N GLU A 826 -28.93 23.63 -4.26
CA GLU A 826 -29.58 23.56 -5.59
C GLU A 826 -31.12 23.60 -5.54
N GLU A 827 -31.71 24.09 -6.64
CA GLU A 827 -33.15 24.29 -6.84
C GLU A 827 -33.89 22.93 -6.87
N GLY A 828 -34.28 22.43 -5.69
CA GLY A 828 -35.00 21.15 -5.56
C GLY A 828 -34.96 20.51 -4.16
N ALA A 829 -34.05 20.91 -3.29
CA ALA A 829 -34.08 20.54 -1.87
C ALA A 829 -34.90 21.59 -1.10
N GLU A 830 -35.97 21.16 -0.41
CA GLU A 830 -36.89 22.07 0.29
C GLU A 830 -36.22 22.85 1.46
N ASP A 831 -34.97 22.51 1.82
CA ASP A 831 -34.17 23.04 2.94
C ASP A 831 -32.79 23.63 2.55
N ALA A 832 -32.63 24.10 1.31
CA ALA A 832 -31.36 24.55 0.74
C ALA A 832 -30.82 25.91 1.27
N PHE A 833 -30.63 26.11 2.58
CA PHE A 833 -30.00 27.30 3.18
C PHE A 833 -28.81 26.91 4.06
N CYS A 834 -27.59 27.32 3.67
CA CYS A 834 -26.36 26.93 4.38
C CYS A 834 -26.28 27.57 5.77
N GLY A 835 -26.63 28.85 5.89
CA GLY A 835 -26.56 29.60 7.15
C GLY A 835 -27.44 29.00 8.24
N GLY A 836 -26.85 28.74 9.41
CA GLY A 836 -27.53 28.12 10.54
C GLY A 836 -27.62 26.59 10.49
N SER A 837 -27.35 25.96 9.34
CA SER A 837 -27.34 24.49 9.22
C SER A 837 -26.18 23.86 9.98
N ALA A 838 -26.44 22.73 10.65
CA ALA A 838 -25.47 21.98 11.43
C ALA A 838 -24.82 20.84 10.63
N ILE A 839 -23.57 20.50 10.95
CA ILE A 839 -22.95 19.24 10.54
C ILE A 839 -23.61 18.08 11.29
N TYR A 840 -24.01 17.03 10.58
CA TYR A 840 -24.60 15.84 11.18
C TYR A 840 -24.27 14.56 10.40
N LEU A 841 -24.44 13.41 11.05
CA LEU A 841 -24.36 12.10 10.39
C LEU A 841 -25.73 11.69 9.84
N ARG A 842 -25.84 11.53 8.52
CA ARG A 842 -27.09 11.06 7.89
C ARG A 842 -27.36 9.58 8.16
N ASN A 843 -26.32 8.77 8.17
CA ASN A 843 -26.38 7.32 8.38
C ASN A 843 -25.28 6.87 9.36
N LYS A 844 -25.49 5.74 10.03
CA LYS A 844 -24.49 5.09 10.90
C LYS A 844 -23.24 4.64 10.14
N TYR A 845 -23.42 4.19 8.90
CA TYR A 845 -22.39 3.45 8.17
C TYR A 845 -21.19 4.33 7.81
N ASN A 846 -19.99 3.75 7.93
CA ASN A 846 -18.73 4.29 7.43
C ASN A 846 -18.71 4.27 5.88
N THR A 847 -19.51 5.14 5.27
CA THR A 847 -19.49 5.40 3.83
C THR A 847 -19.08 6.85 3.59
N SER A 848 -18.46 7.12 2.44
CA SER A 848 -18.05 8.47 2.01
C SER A 848 -19.22 9.45 1.80
N THR A 849 -20.44 9.10 2.20
CA THR A 849 -21.68 9.87 2.01
C THR A 849 -22.38 10.19 3.34
N SER A 850 -21.75 9.89 4.48
CA SER A 850 -22.41 9.93 5.79
C SER A 850 -22.37 11.30 6.47
N VAL A 851 -21.31 12.09 6.29
CA VAL A 851 -21.23 13.45 6.85
C VAL A 851 -22.02 14.39 5.95
N LYS A 852 -22.99 15.11 6.53
CA LYS A 852 -23.88 16.03 5.82
C LYS A 852 -24.03 17.34 6.60
N TRP A 853 -24.61 18.35 5.96
CA TRP A 853 -25.07 19.55 6.63
C TRP A 853 -26.58 19.77 6.43
N GLY A 854 -27.26 20.37 7.42
CA GLY A 854 -28.70 20.64 7.34
C GLY A 854 -29.36 20.86 8.71
N LEU A 855 -30.59 20.38 8.87
CA LEU A 855 -31.42 20.45 10.09
C LEU A 855 -31.89 21.85 10.50
N PHE A 856 -31.64 22.88 9.71
CA PHE A 856 -32.09 24.24 10.00
C PHE A 856 -33.40 24.56 9.26
N ASP A 857 -34.46 24.90 10.01
CA ASP A 857 -35.71 25.39 9.41
C ASP A 857 -35.64 26.90 9.22
N LYS A 858 -35.49 27.30 7.96
CA LYS A 858 -35.43 28.71 7.56
C LYS A 858 -36.70 29.50 7.87
N ASN A 859 -37.87 28.87 7.92
CA ASN A 859 -39.14 29.59 8.15
C ASN A 859 -39.29 30.00 9.61
N SER A 860 -38.90 29.12 10.53
CA SER A 860 -38.91 29.37 11.97
C SER A 860 -37.60 29.99 12.48
N MET A 861 -36.54 29.95 11.67
CA MET A 861 -35.18 30.35 12.03
C MET A 861 -34.62 29.56 13.23
N THR A 862 -34.96 28.26 13.31
CA THR A 862 -34.52 27.38 14.39
C THR A 862 -33.76 26.18 13.85
N LEU A 863 -32.71 25.79 14.58
CA LEU A 863 -32.03 24.53 14.36
C LEU A 863 -32.89 23.40 14.94
N ASN A 864 -33.40 22.51 14.08
CA ASN A 864 -34.19 21.34 14.46
C ASN A 864 -33.29 20.14 14.72
N ALA A 865 -32.25 20.32 15.55
CA ALA A 865 -31.33 19.27 15.97
C ALA A 865 -31.50 18.91 17.46
N ASP A 866 -32.49 19.50 18.13
CA ASP A 866 -32.78 19.26 19.54
C ASP A 866 -33.02 17.77 19.78
N ASN A 867 -32.24 17.19 20.70
CA ASN A 867 -32.20 15.75 21.02
C ASN A 867 -31.63 14.81 19.94
N ASP A 868 -31.12 15.29 18.79
CA ASP A 868 -30.52 14.42 17.76
C ASP A 868 -29.00 14.22 17.99
N PRO A 869 -28.57 13.05 18.51
CA PRO A 869 -27.15 12.81 18.80
C PRO A 869 -26.28 12.75 17.53
N ARG A 870 -26.86 12.66 16.32
CA ARG A 870 -26.12 12.66 15.04
C ARG A 870 -25.51 14.01 14.72
N ALA A 871 -26.06 15.10 15.28
CA ALA A 871 -25.59 16.47 15.10
C ALA A 871 -24.76 16.99 16.30
N MET A 872 -24.58 16.16 17.34
CA MET A 872 -23.86 16.54 18.55
C MET A 872 -22.40 16.12 18.46
N TRP A 873 -21.50 17.10 18.54
CA TRP A 873 -20.06 16.91 18.39
C TRP A 873 -19.31 17.43 19.60
N ARG A 874 -18.21 16.78 19.97
CA ARG A 874 -17.26 17.28 20.98
C ARG A 874 -15.85 17.32 20.44
N PHE A 875 -15.06 18.26 20.96
CA PHE A 875 -13.64 18.37 20.64
C PHE A 875 -12.81 17.57 21.64
N VAL A 876 -11.99 16.66 21.13
CA VAL A 876 -11.10 15.76 21.89
C VAL A 876 -9.65 16.10 21.55
N PRO A 877 -8.76 16.35 22.52
CA PRO A 877 -7.36 16.64 22.23
C PRO A 877 -6.68 15.45 21.58
N VAL A 878 -5.87 15.69 20.55
CA VAL A 878 -5.03 14.65 19.95
C VAL A 878 -3.67 14.64 20.64
N GLU A 879 -3.36 13.54 21.32
CA GLU A 879 -2.15 13.41 22.15
C GLU A 879 -0.87 13.76 21.37
N GLY A 880 0.01 14.55 21.98
CA GLY A 880 1.27 14.99 21.38
C GLY A 880 1.13 16.10 20.33
N THR A 881 -0.06 16.67 20.12
CA THR A 881 -0.30 17.75 19.14
C THR A 881 -1.07 18.93 19.75
N GLU A 882 -1.15 20.05 19.01
CA GLU A 882 -2.02 21.20 19.34
C GLU A 882 -3.43 21.09 18.72
N TYR A 883 -3.73 19.97 18.06
CA TYR A 883 -4.95 19.77 17.28
C TYR A 883 -6.01 18.97 18.04
N TYR A 884 -7.22 19.00 17.51
CA TYR A 884 -8.38 18.35 18.11
C TYR A 884 -9.03 17.39 17.13
N ALA A 885 -9.47 16.23 17.61
CA ALA A 885 -10.40 15.38 16.89
C ALA A 885 -11.83 15.78 17.24
N ILE A 886 -12.75 15.64 16.29
CA ILE A 886 -14.15 16.06 16.45
C ILE A 886 -15.00 14.80 16.49
N GLN A 887 -15.46 14.42 17.69
CA GLN A 887 -16.14 13.14 17.95
C GLN A 887 -17.66 13.32 17.98
N ASN A 888 -18.38 12.42 17.33
CA ASN A 888 -19.83 12.36 17.28
C ASN A 888 -20.40 11.61 18.50
N MET A 889 -21.50 12.10 19.08
CA MET A 889 -22.18 11.41 20.19
C MET A 889 -22.84 10.10 19.74
N TYR A 890 -23.54 10.13 18.61
CA TYR A 890 -24.38 9.01 18.18
C TYR A 890 -23.57 7.76 17.88
N THR A 891 -22.49 7.89 17.10
CA THR A 891 -21.65 6.74 16.77
C THR A 891 -20.53 6.53 17.77
N GLY A 892 -19.87 7.60 18.23
CA GLY A 892 -18.57 7.57 18.91
C GLY A 892 -17.39 7.78 17.96
N TYR A 893 -17.64 7.85 16.64
CA TYR A 893 -16.62 8.07 15.62
C TYR A 893 -16.25 9.55 15.49
N TYR A 894 -15.17 9.81 14.77
CA TYR A 894 -14.65 11.14 14.50
C TYR A 894 -15.05 11.62 13.08
N LEU A 895 -15.13 12.94 12.90
CA LEU A 895 -15.08 13.51 11.53
C LEU A 895 -13.81 13.03 10.82
N GLY A 896 -13.95 12.60 9.58
CA GLY A 896 -12.87 11.95 8.82
C GLY A 896 -11.88 12.91 8.18
N ASP A 897 -10.79 12.36 7.63
CA ASP A 897 -9.74 13.16 6.99
C ASP A 897 -10.11 13.61 5.57
N PHE A 898 -9.29 14.49 5.00
CA PHE A 898 -9.39 14.96 3.62
C PHE A 898 -9.45 13.80 2.60
N ALA A 899 -10.61 13.65 1.96
CA ALA A 899 -10.84 12.64 0.92
C ALA A 899 -10.48 13.14 -0.50
N GLY A 900 -10.21 14.43 -0.67
CA GLY A 900 -10.03 15.11 -1.95
C GLY A 900 -10.80 16.42 -2.00
N GLU A 901 -10.46 17.29 -2.96
CA GLU A 901 -11.20 18.54 -3.17
C GLU A 901 -12.60 18.22 -3.72
N ASN A 902 -13.64 18.82 -3.12
CA ASN A 902 -15.05 18.56 -3.44
C ASN A 902 -15.45 17.07 -3.34
N ILE A 903 -14.79 16.32 -2.46
CA ILE A 903 -15.20 14.96 -2.11
C ILE A 903 -15.75 15.00 -0.70
N ASN A 904 -16.93 14.41 -0.51
CA ASN A 904 -17.59 14.38 0.78
C ASN A 904 -16.71 13.69 1.85
N LEU A 905 -16.76 14.27 3.03
CA LEU A 905 -15.93 13.86 4.14
C LEU A 905 -16.35 12.46 4.63
N PRO A 906 -15.40 11.54 4.84
CA PRO A 906 -15.70 10.27 5.46
C PRO A 906 -15.93 10.44 6.96
N VAL A 907 -16.32 9.35 7.61
CA VAL A 907 -16.27 9.20 9.07
C VAL A 907 -15.00 8.40 9.40
N SER A 908 -14.32 8.74 10.50
CA SER A 908 -13.10 8.04 10.93
C SER A 908 -13.31 7.32 12.25
N GLN A 909 -12.81 6.09 12.33
CA GLN A 909 -12.77 5.32 13.58
C GLN A 909 -11.66 5.83 14.50
N GLU A 910 -10.58 6.34 13.92
CA GLU A 910 -9.43 6.90 14.64
C GLU A 910 -9.54 8.43 14.74
N PRO A 911 -9.01 9.05 15.82
CA PRO A 911 -8.95 10.50 15.96
C PRO A 911 -8.23 11.18 14.77
N VAL A 912 -8.94 11.98 13.99
CA VAL A 912 -8.35 12.80 12.92
C VAL A 912 -8.03 14.18 13.48
N PRO A 913 -6.78 14.68 13.37
CA PRO A 913 -6.43 16.00 13.88
C PRO A 913 -7.04 17.09 13.00
N TYR A 914 -7.73 18.04 13.62
CA TYR A 914 -8.20 19.29 13.01
C TYR A 914 -7.53 20.50 13.65
N ASN A 915 -7.11 21.44 12.80
CA ASN A 915 -6.85 22.80 13.23
C ASN A 915 -8.16 23.59 13.21
N VAL A 916 -8.62 24.01 14.38
CA VAL A 916 -9.79 24.87 14.56
C VAL A 916 -9.30 26.32 14.65
N ALA A 917 -9.26 26.99 13.50
CA ALA A 917 -8.64 28.31 13.38
C ALA A 917 -9.69 29.42 13.46
N TYR A 918 -9.50 30.38 14.36
CA TYR A 918 -10.28 31.62 14.33
C TYR A 918 -9.88 32.45 13.09
N SER A 919 -10.87 32.88 12.30
CA SER A 919 -10.65 33.61 11.04
C SER A 919 -11.17 35.05 11.06
N GLY A 920 -11.43 35.62 12.25
CA GLY A 920 -12.05 36.94 12.39
C GLY A 920 -13.59 36.88 12.41
N ASN A 921 -14.24 38.00 12.77
CA ASN A 921 -15.71 38.16 12.70
C ASN A 921 -16.56 37.06 13.37
N ALA A 922 -16.11 36.50 14.50
CA ALA A 922 -16.78 35.37 15.17
C ALA A 922 -16.89 34.08 14.34
N LYS A 923 -15.96 33.87 13.40
CA LYS A 923 -15.90 32.71 12.50
C LYS A 923 -14.75 31.79 12.85
N PHE A 924 -14.98 30.49 12.74
CA PHE A 924 -13.96 29.45 12.79
C PHE A 924 -13.88 28.68 11.47
N MET A 925 -12.67 28.33 11.07
CA MET A 925 -12.38 27.44 9.96
C MET A 925 -11.84 26.12 10.50
N LEU A 926 -12.32 25.02 9.95
CA LEU A 926 -11.97 23.67 10.35
C LEU A 926 -11.10 23.04 9.27
N TYR A 927 -9.83 22.76 9.58
CA TYR A 927 -8.87 22.18 8.63
C TYR A 927 -8.45 20.79 9.08
N PRO A 928 -8.82 19.70 8.37
CA PRO A 928 -8.25 18.39 8.64
C PRO A 928 -6.74 18.41 8.37
N LYS A 929 -5.94 17.85 9.28
CA LYS A 929 -4.47 17.86 9.28
C LYS A 929 -3.85 16.52 8.90
N GLY A 930 -4.60 15.62 8.26
CA GLY A 930 -4.02 14.41 7.74
C GLY A 930 -3.09 14.66 6.54
N PRO A 931 -2.20 13.71 6.23
CA PRO A 931 -1.08 13.89 5.31
C PRO A 931 -1.51 14.21 3.86
N LYS A 932 -2.77 13.91 3.51
CA LYS A 932 -3.32 14.19 2.17
C LYS A 932 -3.72 15.66 1.98
N ASN A 933 -4.02 16.40 3.07
CA ASN A 933 -4.43 17.80 2.99
C ASN A 933 -3.24 18.78 2.98
N SER A 934 -2.27 18.55 2.08
CA SER A 934 -1.06 19.38 2.01
C SER A 934 -1.33 20.84 1.61
N ASN A 935 -2.46 21.10 0.94
CA ASN A 935 -2.90 22.44 0.53
C ASN A 935 -3.73 23.17 1.60
N ASN A 936 -3.92 22.58 2.78
CA ASN A 936 -4.67 23.17 3.89
C ASN A 936 -6.09 23.61 3.49
N MET A 937 -6.84 22.71 2.83
CA MET A 937 -8.24 22.90 2.47
C MET A 937 -9.13 22.86 3.72
N ALA A 938 -10.15 23.72 3.77
CA ALA A 938 -11.08 23.85 4.90
C ALA A 938 -12.39 23.09 4.65
N LEU A 939 -13.10 22.74 5.73
CA LEU A 939 -14.46 22.21 5.63
C LEU A 939 -15.41 23.23 5.00
N TRP A 940 -16.24 22.74 4.09
CA TRP A 940 -17.14 23.54 3.26
C TRP A 940 -18.46 22.77 3.06
N PRO A 941 -19.64 23.42 3.18
CA PRO A 941 -20.93 22.82 2.83
C PRO A 941 -21.20 22.93 1.32
N GLU A 942 -21.25 21.79 0.62
CA GLU A 942 -21.55 21.68 -0.82
C GLU A 942 -23.06 21.49 -1.08
N GLY A 943 -23.57 22.14 -2.14
CA GLY A 943 -25.01 22.28 -2.43
C GLY A 943 -25.70 21.15 -3.20
N TYR A 944 -24.97 20.23 -3.87
CA TYR A 944 -25.58 19.21 -4.74
C TYR A 944 -26.27 18.08 -3.93
N GLU A 945 -25.62 17.62 -2.85
CA GLU A 945 -26.12 16.52 -2.01
C GLU A 945 -26.13 16.83 -0.50
N ALA A 946 -26.00 18.12 -0.14
CA ALA A 946 -25.79 18.59 1.23
C ALA A 946 -24.55 17.97 1.91
N ASP A 947 -23.49 17.78 1.12
CA ASP A 947 -22.22 17.19 1.53
C ASP A 947 -21.34 18.18 2.29
N VAL A 948 -20.58 17.68 3.26
CA VAL A 948 -19.49 18.45 3.87
C VAL A 948 -18.21 18.02 3.18
N VAL A 949 -17.63 18.91 2.38
CA VAL A 949 -16.43 18.65 1.59
C VAL A 949 -15.24 19.46 2.11
N CYS A 950 -14.07 19.23 1.54
CA CYS A 950 -12.93 20.12 1.70
C CYS A 950 -12.67 20.93 0.41
N HIS A 951 -12.41 22.23 0.57
CA HIS A 951 -12.16 23.15 -0.55
C HIS A 951 -11.20 24.28 -0.10
N PRO A 952 -10.53 25.02 -1.01
CA PRO A 952 -9.87 26.28 -0.66
C PRO A 952 -10.77 27.16 0.21
N SER A 953 -10.21 27.69 1.31
CA SER A 953 -10.97 28.46 2.30
C SER A 953 -11.56 29.72 1.66
N ILE A 954 -12.89 29.83 1.70
CA ILE A 954 -13.62 31.02 1.25
C ILE A 954 -14.37 31.61 2.44
N ASP A 955 -14.27 32.93 2.63
CA ASP A 955 -14.99 33.63 3.70
C ASP A 955 -16.51 33.44 3.55
N GLY A 956 -17.19 33.25 4.68
CA GLY A 956 -18.59 32.80 4.72
C GLY A 956 -18.73 31.31 4.47
N ALA A 957 -18.29 30.83 3.30
CA ALA A 957 -18.56 29.45 2.89
C ALA A 957 -17.93 28.39 3.80
N SER A 958 -16.68 28.60 4.17
CA SER A 958 -15.93 27.74 5.10
C SER A 958 -16.02 28.22 6.55
N ALA A 959 -16.93 29.15 6.86
CA ALA A 959 -17.06 29.75 8.18
C ALA A 959 -18.09 29.00 9.03
N TRP A 960 -17.64 28.55 10.20
CA TRP A 960 -18.42 27.78 11.16
C TRP A 960 -18.45 28.47 12.52
N THR A 961 -19.47 28.18 13.32
CA THR A 961 -19.55 28.53 14.75
C THR A 961 -20.02 27.31 15.54
N PHE A 962 -20.00 27.43 16.87
CA PHE A 962 -20.32 26.36 17.79
C PHE A 962 -21.42 26.80 18.75
N ILE A 963 -22.54 26.08 18.76
CA ILE A 963 -23.63 26.28 19.70
C ILE A 963 -23.44 25.26 20.82
N GLU A 964 -23.10 25.73 22.02
CA GLU A 964 -22.91 24.88 23.20
C GLU A 964 -24.23 24.22 23.61
N ILE A 965 -24.18 22.92 23.86
CA ILE A 965 -25.30 22.14 24.40
C ILE A 965 -25.11 22.09 25.91
N ASP A 966 -26.04 22.67 26.65
CA ASP A 966 -26.04 22.65 28.12
C ASP A 966 -26.63 21.31 28.61
N PRO A 967 -25.83 20.42 29.23
CA PRO A 967 -26.33 19.15 29.76
C PRO A 967 -27.37 19.32 30.87
N GLU A 968 -27.43 20.48 31.54
CA GLU A 968 -28.44 20.75 32.57
C GLU A 968 -29.81 21.11 31.96
N GLU A 969 -29.83 21.67 30.74
CA GLU A 969 -31.07 21.99 30.00
C GLU A 969 -31.48 20.86 29.04
N GLN A 970 -30.54 20.00 28.65
CA GLN A 970 -30.75 18.87 27.76
C GLN A 970 -31.09 17.59 28.54
N GLU A 971 -32.37 17.25 28.67
CA GLU A 971 -32.80 16.10 29.49
C GLU A 971 -32.54 14.72 28.85
N ALA A 972 -32.61 14.61 27.51
CA ALA A 972 -32.53 13.33 26.80
C ALA A 972 -32.07 13.47 25.33
N ILE A 973 -31.64 12.38 24.72
CA ILE A 973 -31.44 12.19 23.28
C ILE A 973 -32.47 11.20 22.73
N SER A 974 -32.71 11.22 21.42
CA SER A 974 -33.65 10.33 20.74
C SER A 974 -32.97 9.54 19.63
N ILE A 975 -33.12 8.22 19.63
CA ILE A 975 -32.58 7.34 18.58
C ILE A 975 -33.70 6.55 17.90
N SER A 976 -33.69 6.47 16.58
CA SER A 976 -34.78 5.90 15.76
C SER A 976 -34.49 4.53 15.17
N ASP A 977 -33.44 3.86 15.64
CA ASP A 977 -32.95 2.60 15.03
C ASP A 977 -33.58 1.34 15.63
N PHE A 978 -34.24 1.46 16.79
CA PHE A 978 -34.88 0.34 17.48
C PHE A 978 -36.39 0.40 17.26
N ALA A 979 -36.96 -0.62 16.62
CA ALA A 979 -38.40 -0.76 16.48
C ALA A 979 -39.06 -1.22 17.80
N MET A 980 -40.36 -0.94 17.97
CA MET A 980 -41.16 -1.52 19.06
C MET A 980 -41.51 -2.99 18.75
N ASN A 981 -41.84 -3.72 19.82
CA ASN A 981 -42.15 -5.14 19.81
C ASN A 981 -40.94 -5.98 19.38
N LEU A 982 -39.76 -5.76 19.97
CA LEU A 982 -38.57 -6.55 19.66
C LEU A 982 -37.73 -6.85 20.91
N ILE A 983 -36.87 -7.86 20.78
CA ILE A 983 -35.75 -8.13 21.67
C ILE A 983 -34.46 -8.09 20.85
N ASP A 984 -33.43 -7.41 21.33
CA ASP A 984 -32.11 -7.40 20.69
C ASP A 984 -30.99 -7.14 21.71
N VAL A 985 -29.74 -7.27 21.28
CA VAL A 985 -28.59 -6.70 22.02
C VAL A 985 -28.47 -5.22 21.61
N MET A 986 -28.26 -4.35 22.59
CA MET A 986 -27.94 -2.95 22.38
C MET A 986 -26.55 -2.67 22.94
N ALA A 987 -25.68 -2.09 22.10
CA ALA A 987 -24.36 -1.60 22.48
C ALA A 987 -24.23 -0.17 21.95
N VAL A 988 -23.90 0.79 22.79
CA VAL A 988 -23.80 2.21 22.39
C VAL A 988 -22.53 2.82 22.97
N PRO A 989 -21.92 3.81 22.30
CA PRO A 989 -20.65 4.39 22.75
C PRO A 989 -20.80 5.24 24.02
N TYR A 990 -22.00 5.34 24.59
CA TYR A 990 -22.33 6.23 25.70
C TYR A 990 -23.04 5.49 26.83
N ASN A 991 -22.96 6.02 28.04
CA ASN A 991 -23.60 5.40 29.19
C ASN A 991 -25.13 5.45 29.08
N ILE A 992 -25.78 4.41 29.61
CA ILE A 992 -27.24 4.31 29.69
C ILE A 992 -27.63 4.30 31.15
N SER A 993 -28.66 5.08 31.50
CA SER A 993 -29.19 5.13 32.87
C SER A 993 -30.69 5.33 32.83
N ASN A 994 -31.46 4.56 33.59
CA ASN A 994 -32.89 4.72 33.82
C ASN A 994 -33.75 4.88 32.55
N ILE A 995 -33.45 4.11 31.50
CA ILE A 995 -34.14 4.21 30.20
C ILE A 995 -35.66 3.96 30.29
N ALA A 996 -36.09 3.13 31.25
CA ALA A 996 -37.49 2.81 31.50
C ALA A 996 -38.31 4.00 32.04
N ASP A 997 -37.67 5.01 32.64
CA ASP A 997 -38.37 6.21 33.13
C ASP A 997 -38.86 7.10 31.98
N TYR A 998 -38.23 6.97 30.81
CA TYR A 998 -38.50 7.79 29.62
C TYR A 998 -39.30 7.03 28.56
N ASN A 999 -39.30 5.69 28.60
CA ASN A 999 -39.95 4.85 27.61
C ASN A 999 -40.84 3.82 28.28
N ALA A 1000 -42.13 3.84 27.95
CA ALA A 1000 -43.06 2.82 28.39
C ALA A 1000 -42.76 1.47 27.72
N ASP A 1001 -42.92 0.38 28.48
CA ASP A 1001 -42.71 -1.00 28.00
C ASP A 1001 -41.31 -1.28 27.42
N VAL A 1002 -40.28 -0.54 27.88
CA VAL A 1002 -38.86 -0.81 27.56
C VAL A 1002 -38.13 -1.33 28.78
N PHE A 1003 -37.43 -2.45 28.62
CA PHE A 1003 -36.67 -3.09 29.68
C PHE A 1003 -35.28 -3.45 29.19
N THR A 1004 -34.29 -3.28 30.05
CA THR A 1004 -32.90 -3.66 29.80
C THR A 1004 -32.43 -4.73 30.76
N TYR A 1005 -31.67 -5.69 30.25
CA TYR A 1005 -31.29 -6.89 30.99
C TYR A 1005 -29.80 -7.19 30.82
N ALA A 1006 -29.24 -7.87 31.83
CA ALA A 1006 -27.94 -8.50 31.78
C ALA A 1006 -28.07 -10.01 32.06
N ILE A 1007 -27.07 -10.79 31.67
CA ILE A 1007 -27.06 -12.24 31.88
C ILE A 1007 -26.81 -12.54 33.36
N ARG A 1008 -27.77 -13.22 33.98
CA ARG A 1008 -27.66 -13.76 35.34
C ARG A 1008 -26.94 -15.10 35.30
N LYS A 1009 -27.42 -16.03 34.48
CA LYS A 1009 -26.97 -17.43 34.45
C LYS A 1009 -27.17 -18.05 33.07
N ILE A 1010 -26.24 -18.91 32.65
CA ILE A 1010 -26.42 -19.79 31.48
C ILE A 1010 -26.30 -21.25 31.94
N SER A 1011 -27.19 -22.11 31.46
CA SER A 1011 -27.15 -23.55 31.69
C SER A 1011 -27.50 -24.31 30.41
N GLN A 1012 -26.89 -25.48 30.22
CA GLN A 1012 -27.16 -26.35 29.07
C GLN A 1012 -27.64 -27.73 29.50
N GLU A 1013 -28.59 -28.28 28.76
CA GLU A 1013 -29.03 -29.67 28.89
C GLU A 1013 -29.22 -30.31 27.51
N GLU A 1014 -29.14 -31.63 27.44
CA GLU A 1014 -29.40 -32.40 26.22
C GLU A 1014 -30.84 -32.93 26.27
N VAL A 1015 -31.67 -32.49 25.34
CA VAL A 1015 -33.09 -32.88 25.23
C VAL A 1015 -33.29 -33.51 23.86
N GLU A 1016 -33.67 -34.79 23.82
CA GLU A 1016 -33.94 -35.53 22.58
C GLU A 1016 -32.77 -35.55 21.54
N GLY A 1017 -31.52 -35.41 22.01
CA GLY A 1017 -30.32 -35.38 21.16
C GLY A 1017 -29.96 -33.99 20.64
N GLU A 1018 -30.71 -32.95 21.01
CA GLU A 1018 -30.40 -31.55 20.73
C GLU A 1018 -29.92 -30.85 22.01
N ARG A 1019 -28.90 -29.98 21.87
CA ARG A 1019 -28.38 -29.17 22.97
C ARG A 1019 -29.27 -27.95 23.16
N VAL A 1020 -29.92 -27.87 24.32
CA VAL A 1020 -30.81 -26.78 24.72
C VAL A 1020 -30.09 -25.89 25.73
N THR A 1021 -29.93 -24.61 25.41
CA THR A 1021 -29.34 -23.61 26.29
C THR A 1021 -30.44 -22.75 26.91
N THR A 1022 -30.47 -22.71 28.25
CA THR A 1022 -31.33 -21.80 29.02
C THR A 1022 -30.49 -20.62 29.51
N ILE A 1023 -30.93 -19.41 29.17
CA ILE A 1023 -30.29 -18.16 29.57
C ILE A 1023 -31.27 -17.42 30.50
N GLU A 1024 -30.87 -17.24 31.74
CA GLU A 1024 -31.61 -16.48 32.74
C GLU A 1024 -31.08 -15.04 32.77
N LEU A 1025 -31.98 -14.07 32.65
CA LEU A 1025 -31.68 -12.64 32.61
C LEU A 1025 -32.20 -11.95 33.87
N TYR A 1026 -31.47 -10.94 34.35
CA TYR A 1026 -31.93 -10.06 35.41
C TYR A 1026 -32.02 -8.63 34.89
N GLU A 1027 -32.99 -7.86 35.41
CA GLU A 1027 -33.17 -6.45 35.03
C GLU A 1027 -32.01 -5.60 35.57
N LYS A 1028 -31.44 -4.76 34.71
CA LYS A 1028 -30.37 -3.81 35.04
C LYS A 1028 -30.67 -2.51 34.31
N ASN A 1029 -30.66 -1.39 35.03
CA ASN A 1029 -31.10 -0.08 34.52
C ASN A 1029 -29.95 0.92 34.33
N GLU A 1030 -28.71 0.53 34.62
CA GLU A 1030 -27.51 1.35 34.44
C GLU A 1030 -26.42 0.54 33.72
N PHE A 1031 -25.84 1.11 32.67
CA PHE A 1031 -24.76 0.51 31.89
C PHE A 1031 -23.69 1.57 31.60
N LYS A 1032 -22.43 1.18 31.73
CA LYS A 1032 -21.29 2.05 31.38
C LYS A 1032 -21.27 2.29 29.87
N ALA A 1033 -20.60 3.36 29.44
CA ALA A 1033 -20.37 3.59 28.01
C ALA A 1033 -19.69 2.36 27.37
N GLY A 1034 -20.26 1.88 26.26
CA GLY A 1034 -19.84 0.66 25.57
C GLY A 1034 -20.40 -0.65 26.15
N GLU A 1035 -20.85 -0.69 27.40
CA GLU A 1035 -21.31 -1.95 28.02
C GLU A 1035 -22.59 -2.48 27.34
N PRO A 1036 -22.57 -3.69 26.73
CA PRO A 1036 -23.73 -4.20 26.01
C PRO A 1036 -24.80 -4.73 26.96
N CYS A 1037 -26.05 -4.63 26.53
CA CYS A 1037 -27.22 -5.12 27.26
C CYS A 1037 -28.21 -5.80 26.32
N ILE A 1038 -29.11 -6.64 26.86
CA ILE A 1038 -30.27 -7.11 26.12
C ILE A 1038 -31.41 -6.13 26.35
N ILE A 1039 -31.95 -5.55 25.28
CA ILE A 1039 -33.10 -4.65 25.31
C ILE A 1039 -34.35 -5.37 24.82
N VAL A 1040 -35.46 -5.16 25.53
CA VAL A 1040 -36.80 -5.58 25.12
C VAL A 1040 -37.66 -4.34 25.00
N LEU A 1041 -38.22 -4.11 23.82
CA LEU A 1041 -39.13 -3.01 23.52
C LEU A 1041 -40.52 -3.59 23.24
N GLY A 1042 -41.52 -3.29 24.06
CA GLY A 1042 -42.90 -3.76 23.85
C GLY A 1042 -43.07 -5.28 23.99
N SER A 1043 -43.94 -5.85 23.17
CA SER A 1043 -44.25 -7.29 23.20
C SER A 1043 -43.34 -8.11 22.28
N ILE A 1044 -42.75 -9.18 22.81
CA ILE A 1044 -41.96 -10.17 22.05
C ILE A 1044 -42.80 -11.35 21.54
N ASP A 1045 -44.13 -11.25 21.62
CA ASP A 1045 -45.05 -12.23 21.03
C ASP A 1045 -44.89 -12.27 19.50
N GLU A 1046 -44.74 -13.47 18.93
CA GLU A 1046 -44.57 -13.69 17.49
C GLU A 1046 -45.79 -13.23 16.68
N GLU A 1047 -46.97 -13.08 17.30
CA GLU A 1047 -48.20 -12.59 16.63
C GLU A 1047 -48.30 -11.06 16.52
N VAL A 1048 -47.39 -10.30 17.16
CA VAL A 1048 -47.41 -8.83 17.15
C VAL A 1048 -46.38 -8.31 16.15
N GLU A 1049 -46.74 -7.38 15.26
CA GLU A 1049 -45.81 -6.83 14.27
C GLU A 1049 -44.82 -5.81 14.87
N CYS A 1050 -43.64 -5.68 14.25
CA CYS A 1050 -42.67 -4.63 14.61
C CYS A 1050 -43.11 -3.28 14.02
N GLU A 1051 -43.01 -2.20 14.80
CA GLU A 1051 -43.38 -0.84 14.36
C GLU A 1051 -42.24 0.16 14.62
N PRO A 1052 -42.04 1.19 13.77
CA PRO A 1052 -41.01 2.20 13.99
C PRO A 1052 -41.13 2.89 15.35
N ASN A 1053 -40.02 3.10 16.03
CA ASN A 1053 -39.99 3.73 17.34
C ASN A 1053 -38.79 4.66 17.51
N SER A 1054 -38.96 5.68 18.35
CA SER A 1054 -37.91 6.58 18.79
C SER A 1054 -37.63 6.30 20.26
N LEU A 1055 -36.52 5.64 20.53
CA LEU A 1055 -36.06 5.33 21.88
C LEU A 1055 -35.43 6.59 22.50
N VAL A 1056 -35.98 7.04 23.61
CA VAL A 1056 -35.52 8.23 24.33
C VAL A 1056 -34.51 7.83 25.39
N ILE A 1057 -33.28 8.27 25.30
CA ILE A 1057 -32.21 7.94 26.25
C ILE A 1057 -31.88 9.19 27.06
N PRO A 1058 -31.82 9.14 28.40
CA PRO A 1058 -31.37 10.28 29.19
C PRO A 1058 -30.03 10.81 28.72
N PHE A 1059 -29.82 12.13 28.80
CA PHE A 1059 -28.65 12.73 28.18
C PHE A 1059 -27.35 12.11 28.73
N PRO A 1060 -26.53 11.47 27.88
CA PRO A 1060 -25.37 10.75 28.37
C PRO A 1060 -24.29 11.66 28.93
N THR A 1061 -23.59 11.19 29.96
CA THR A 1061 -22.51 11.92 30.64
C THR A 1061 -21.12 11.37 30.32
N GLU A 1062 -21.03 10.13 29.82
CA GLU A 1062 -19.79 9.45 29.45
C GLU A 1062 -19.93 8.89 28.03
N VAL A 1063 -18.87 9.07 27.20
CA VAL A 1063 -18.80 8.54 25.83
C VAL A 1063 -17.39 8.03 25.55
N ILE A 1064 -17.27 6.86 24.95
CA ILE A 1064 -16.02 6.16 24.57
C ILE A 1064 -15.78 6.18 23.06
N ASP A 1065 -14.57 5.79 22.64
CA ASP A 1065 -14.22 5.54 21.23
C ASP A 1065 -14.44 4.06 20.82
N HIS A 1066 -14.14 3.72 19.56
CA HIS A 1066 -14.47 2.42 18.94
C HIS A 1066 -13.35 1.38 18.96
N THR A 1067 -12.36 1.53 19.84
CA THR A 1067 -11.09 0.82 19.68
C THR A 1067 -11.14 -0.70 19.97
N GLN A 1068 -12.19 -1.22 20.64
CA GLN A 1068 -12.30 -2.65 20.96
C GLN A 1068 -13.75 -3.19 20.93
N PRO A 1069 -13.94 -4.52 20.77
CA PRO A 1069 -15.25 -5.15 20.98
C PRO A 1069 -15.68 -5.04 22.44
N MET A 1070 -16.96 -4.78 22.67
CA MET A 1070 -17.49 -4.58 24.01
C MET A 1070 -18.08 -5.88 24.55
N VAL A 1071 -17.59 -6.38 25.69
CA VAL A 1071 -17.97 -7.69 26.23
C VAL A 1071 -18.48 -7.57 27.66
N ALA A 1072 -19.68 -8.09 27.94
CA ALA A 1072 -20.26 -8.16 29.27
C ALA A 1072 -20.91 -9.53 29.55
N ASN A 1073 -20.22 -10.38 30.33
CA ASN A 1073 -20.69 -11.67 30.85
C ASN A 1073 -21.53 -12.52 29.88
N GLY A 1074 -20.97 -12.89 28.72
CA GLY A 1074 -21.66 -13.68 27.71
C GLY A 1074 -22.38 -12.87 26.63
N ILE A 1075 -22.41 -11.54 26.73
CA ILE A 1075 -22.91 -10.63 25.70
C ILE A 1075 -21.73 -9.94 25.03
N VAL A 1076 -21.70 -9.97 23.70
CA VAL A 1076 -20.71 -9.25 22.87
C VAL A 1076 -21.45 -8.22 22.05
N GLY A 1077 -21.17 -6.94 22.28
CA GLY A 1077 -21.72 -5.80 21.57
C GLY A 1077 -20.74 -5.23 20.54
N GLY A 1078 -21.29 -4.78 19.42
CA GLY A 1078 -20.54 -4.14 18.34
C GLY A 1078 -20.84 -2.66 18.28
N LEU A 1079 -19.82 -1.84 18.51
CA LEU A 1079 -19.85 -0.42 18.14
C LEU A 1079 -19.39 -0.22 16.68
N HIS A 1080 -18.93 -1.29 16.04
CA HIS A 1080 -18.55 -1.37 14.63
C HIS A 1080 -18.97 -2.75 14.08
N ASN A 1081 -19.02 -2.90 12.75
CA ASN A 1081 -19.33 -4.17 12.10
C ASN A 1081 -18.41 -5.30 12.60
N MET A 1082 -19.00 -6.31 13.23
CA MET A 1082 -18.29 -7.45 13.79
C MET A 1082 -18.76 -8.76 13.14
N LYS A 1083 -17.85 -9.74 13.07
CA LYS A 1083 -18.19 -11.12 12.71
C LYS A 1083 -18.48 -11.93 13.96
N CYS A 1084 -19.50 -12.77 13.92
CA CYS A 1084 -19.81 -13.74 14.96
C CYS A 1084 -19.62 -15.17 14.45
N ALA A 1085 -19.16 -16.04 15.35
CA ALA A 1085 -18.91 -17.44 15.06
C ALA A 1085 -20.20 -18.27 14.99
N GLU A 1086 -20.12 -19.42 14.32
CA GLU A 1086 -21.13 -20.47 14.40
C GLU A 1086 -21.42 -20.83 15.86
N GLY A 1087 -22.69 -21.05 16.19
CA GLY A 1087 -23.11 -21.41 17.55
C GLY A 1087 -23.21 -20.24 18.54
N THR A 1088 -23.04 -19.00 18.09
CA THR A 1088 -23.44 -17.78 18.84
C THR A 1088 -24.93 -17.49 18.65
N ALA A 1089 -25.56 -16.74 19.56
CA ALA A 1089 -26.97 -16.38 19.45
C ALA A 1089 -27.15 -14.96 18.91
N ILE A 1090 -27.90 -14.80 17.83
CA ILE A 1090 -28.23 -13.51 17.22
C ILE A 1090 -29.74 -13.26 17.27
N SER A 1091 -30.16 -12.01 17.44
CA SER A 1091 -31.57 -11.66 17.40
C SER A 1091 -32.13 -11.70 15.98
N THR A 1092 -33.34 -12.19 15.82
CA THR A 1092 -34.17 -12.01 14.61
C THR A 1092 -35.30 -11.00 14.86
N GLY A 1093 -35.13 -10.11 15.83
CA GLY A 1093 -36.13 -9.14 16.29
C GLY A 1093 -37.09 -9.70 17.34
N LYS A 1094 -37.65 -10.90 17.18
CA LYS A 1094 -38.62 -11.47 18.15
C LYS A 1094 -38.02 -12.47 19.13
N LYS A 1095 -36.90 -13.08 18.74
CA LYS A 1095 -36.21 -14.13 19.48
C LYS A 1095 -34.76 -14.18 19.09
N PHE A 1096 -33.97 -14.88 19.89
CA PHE A 1096 -32.61 -15.25 19.53
C PHE A 1096 -32.59 -16.63 18.90
N ILE A 1097 -31.75 -16.79 17.87
CA ILE A 1097 -31.48 -18.07 17.22
C ILE A 1097 -29.97 -18.33 17.19
N ALA A 1098 -29.57 -19.60 17.10
CA ALA A 1098 -28.19 -19.97 16.87
C ALA A 1098 -27.76 -19.64 15.42
N VAL A 1099 -26.56 -19.09 15.28
CA VAL A 1099 -25.91 -18.85 13.98
C VAL A 1099 -25.42 -20.20 13.40
N GLY A 1100 -25.78 -20.50 12.16
CA GLY A 1100 -25.42 -21.76 11.47
C GLY A 1100 -24.01 -21.78 10.85
N GLU A 1101 -23.69 -22.89 10.17
CA GLU A 1101 -22.39 -23.13 9.52
C GLU A 1101 -22.00 -21.99 8.56
N GLY A 1102 -20.80 -21.42 8.79
CA GLY A 1102 -20.25 -20.30 8.00
C GLY A 1102 -20.15 -18.96 8.74
N GLY A 1103 -20.75 -18.84 9.93
CA GLY A 1103 -20.76 -17.61 10.73
C GLY A 1103 -21.67 -16.52 10.15
N SER A 1104 -21.89 -15.44 10.91
CA SER A 1104 -22.66 -14.26 10.48
C SER A 1104 -21.92 -12.97 10.82
N GLY A 1105 -22.42 -11.83 10.34
CA GLY A 1105 -22.05 -10.51 10.84
C GLY A 1105 -23.22 -9.87 11.60
N PHE A 1106 -22.91 -8.88 12.42
CA PHE A 1106 -23.90 -7.97 12.99
C PHE A 1106 -23.42 -6.52 12.88
N ASP A 1107 -24.37 -5.61 12.76
CA ASP A 1107 -24.14 -4.19 12.46
C ASP A 1107 -23.77 -3.38 13.72
N ASP A 1108 -23.38 -2.13 13.53
CA ASP A 1108 -23.12 -1.16 14.60
C ASP A 1108 -24.36 -0.98 15.51
N GLN A 1109 -24.09 -0.92 16.81
CA GLN A 1109 -25.03 -0.76 17.92
C GLN A 1109 -25.93 -1.96 18.26
N THR A 1110 -25.66 -3.13 17.68
CA THR A 1110 -26.26 -4.42 18.08
C THR A 1110 -25.18 -5.39 18.59
N GLY A 1111 -25.51 -6.67 18.75
CA GLY A 1111 -24.60 -7.67 19.28
C GLY A 1111 -25.13 -9.10 19.26
N VAL A 1112 -24.38 -9.98 19.90
CA VAL A 1112 -24.68 -11.41 20.02
C VAL A 1112 -24.51 -11.88 21.46
N ILE A 1113 -25.12 -13.02 21.76
CA ILE A 1113 -24.81 -13.79 22.95
C ILE A 1113 -23.76 -14.83 22.55
N ASP A 1114 -22.58 -14.73 23.14
CA ASP A 1114 -21.45 -15.62 22.88
C ASP A 1114 -21.05 -16.34 24.17
N LEU A 1115 -21.33 -17.64 24.20
CA LEU A 1115 -21.07 -18.50 25.36
C LEU A 1115 -19.58 -18.58 25.71
N SER A 1116 -18.67 -18.38 24.74
CA SER A 1116 -17.22 -18.36 25.00
C SER A 1116 -16.80 -17.18 25.89
N THR A 1117 -17.63 -16.13 25.94
CA THR A 1117 -17.39 -14.93 26.76
C THR A 1117 -18.18 -14.93 28.08
N TYR A 1118 -18.93 -15.99 28.35
CA TYR A 1118 -19.65 -16.16 29.59
C TYR A 1118 -18.70 -16.46 30.74
N LYS A 1119 -18.69 -15.60 31.77
CA LYS A 1119 -17.75 -15.72 32.89
C LYS A 1119 -18.33 -16.53 34.04
N ARG A 1120 -19.53 -16.15 34.54
CA ARG A 1120 -20.11 -16.76 35.76
C ARG A 1120 -21.59 -16.44 35.99
N GLU A 1121 -22.19 -17.16 36.94
CA GLU A 1121 -23.49 -16.82 37.52
C GLU A 1121 -23.39 -15.58 38.43
N ILE A 1122 -24.34 -14.66 38.30
CA ILE A 1122 -24.47 -13.48 39.17
C ILE A 1122 -25.44 -13.79 40.32
N THR A 1123 -24.92 -13.79 41.55
CA THR A 1123 -25.70 -14.06 42.76
C THR A 1123 -26.31 -12.79 43.36
N GLY A 1124 -27.49 -12.88 43.98
CA GLY A 1124 -28.13 -11.75 44.68
C GLY A 1124 -29.13 -10.94 43.84
N VAL A 1125 -29.39 -11.36 42.60
CA VAL A 1125 -30.39 -10.80 41.69
C VAL A 1125 -31.46 -11.85 41.35
N GLU A 1126 -32.68 -11.42 41.02
CA GLU A 1126 -33.78 -12.31 40.62
C GLU A 1126 -33.83 -12.50 39.11
N THR A 1127 -34.33 -13.65 38.65
CA THR A 1127 -34.52 -13.95 37.22
C THR A 1127 -35.79 -13.24 36.76
N ALA A 1128 -35.64 -12.29 35.84
CA ALA A 1128 -36.72 -11.47 35.31
C ALA A 1128 -37.23 -11.99 33.96
N LEU A 1129 -36.35 -12.53 33.11
CA LEU A 1129 -36.69 -13.11 31.82
C LEU A 1129 -35.86 -14.37 31.58
N THR A 1130 -36.41 -15.35 30.86
CA THR A 1130 -35.73 -16.59 30.50
C THR A 1130 -35.80 -16.79 28.99
N LEU A 1131 -34.64 -16.99 28.36
CA LEU A 1131 -34.53 -17.35 26.95
C LEU A 1131 -34.11 -18.82 26.82
N VAL A 1132 -34.68 -19.52 25.84
CA VAL A 1132 -34.37 -20.91 25.53
C VAL A 1132 -33.96 -21.00 24.07
N ILE A 1133 -32.74 -21.45 23.81
CA ILE A 1133 -32.14 -21.44 22.47
C ILE A 1133 -31.49 -22.80 22.21
N THR A 1134 -31.81 -23.42 21.08
CA THR A 1134 -31.20 -24.68 20.64
C THR A 1134 -30.05 -24.43 19.67
N GLY A 1135 -29.03 -25.29 19.69
CA GLY A 1135 -27.93 -25.25 18.72
C GLY A 1135 -26.79 -24.26 19.02
N LEU A 1136 -26.71 -23.71 20.24
CA LEU A 1136 -25.55 -22.91 20.65
C LEU A 1136 -24.32 -23.78 20.94
N ALA A 1137 -23.14 -23.16 20.86
CA ALA A 1137 -21.86 -23.78 21.18
C ALA A 1137 -21.85 -24.36 22.61
N GLU A 1138 -20.95 -25.31 22.86
CA GLU A 1138 -20.81 -25.90 24.20
C GLU A 1138 -20.42 -24.83 25.22
N LEU A 1139 -21.12 -24.79 26.35
CA LEU A 1139 -20.79 -23.89 27.44
C LEU A 1139 -19.39 -24.23 27.94
N PRO A 1140 -18.44 -23.28 28.01
CA PRO A 1140 -17.10 -23.56 28.50
C PRO A 1140 -17.16 -24.17 29.90
N GLU A 1141 -16.29 -25.14 30.17
CA GLU A 1141 -16.10 -25.67 31.52
C GLU A 1141 -15.77 -24.50 32.47
N PRO A 1142 -16.29 -24.48 33.71
CA PRO A 1142 -16.07 -23.36 34.63
C PRO A 1142 -14.58 -23.16 34.82
N VAL A 1143 -14.06 -22.09 34.23
CA VAL A 1143 -12.65 -21.73 34.35
C VAL A 1143 -12.47 -21.14 35.76
N GLY A 1144 -11.51 -21.68 36.52
CA GLY A 1144 -11.02 -20.98 37.72
C GLY A 1144 -10.51 -19.58 37.33
N PRO A 1145 -10.26 -18.68 38.30
CA PRO A 1145 -9.95 -17.27 38.00
C PRO A 1145 -8.85 -17.16 36.94
N GLU A 1146 -9.21 -16.58 35.79
CA GLU A 1146 -8.38 -16.60 34.56
C GLU A 1146 -7.22 -15.59 34.60
N GLU A 1147 -7.15 -14.70 35.60
CA GLU A 1147 -6.01 -13.80 35.80
C GLU A 1147 -5.28 -14.10 37.13
N PRO A 1148 -3.96 -14.38 37.10
CA PRO A 1148 -3.16 -14.53 38.31
C PRO A 1148 -3.27 -13.27 39.20
N GLY A 1149 -4.05 -13.37 40.28
CA GLY A 1149 -4.28 -12.28 41.23
C GLY A 1149 -5.74 -11.81 41.36
N ASP A 1150 -6.66 -12.25 40.49
CA ASP A 1150 -8.11 -11.97 40.59
C ASP A 1150 -8.76 -13.01 41.53
N VAL A 1151 -8.69 -12.74 42.83
CA VAL A 1151 -9.11 -13.71 43.86
C VAL A 1151 -10.59 -13.56 44.22
N ASP A 1152 -11.23 -12.46 43.87
CA ASP A 1152 -12.67 -12.25 44.07
C ASP A 1152 -13.51 -12.59 42.81
N GLY A 1153 -12.81 -12.89 41.70
CA GLY A 1153 -13.34 -13.34 40.43
C GLY A 1153 -14.11 -12.26 39.67
N ASN A 1154 -13.93 -10.99 40.02
CA ASN A 1154 -14.62 -9.87 39.38
C ASN A 1154 -14.15 -9.62 37.93
N GLY A 1155 -13.10 -10.32 37.48
CA GLY A 1155 -12.54 -10.23 36.15
C GLY A 1155 -11.56 -9.08 35.98
N SER A 1156 -10.97 -8.57 37.08
CA SER A 1156 -9.98 -7.49 37.08
C SER A 1156 -9.12 -7.54 38.33
N VAL A 1157 -7.80 -7.75 38.21
CA VAL A 1157 -6.87 -7.68 39.35
C VAL A 1157 -6.75 -6.25 39.89
N ASN A 1158 -7.37 -5.97 41.04
CA ASN A 1158 -7.40 -4.63 41.63
C ASN A 1158 -7.39 -4.64 43.17
N SER A 1159 -7.65 -3.48 43.80
CA SER A 1159 -7.65 -3.36 45.27
C SER A 1159 -8.70 -4.21 45.98
N ALA A 1160 -9.77 -4.62 45.29
CA ALA A 1160 -10.79 -5.51 45.84
C ALA A 1160 -10.22 -6.92 46.11
N ASP A 1161 -9.36 -7.42 45.23
CA ASP A 1161 -8.65 -8.69 45.38
C ASP A 1161 -7.71 -8.69 46.59
N VAL A 1162 -7.02 -7.57 46.79
CA VAL A 1162 -6.18 -7.34 47.99
C VAL A 1162 -7.02 -7.46 49.26
N VAL A 1163 -8.22 -6.86 49.28
CA VAL A 1163 -9.13 -6.91 50.43
C VAL A 1163 -9.66 -8.32 50.64
N ALA A 1164 -9.96 -9.07 49.58
CA ALA A 1164 -10.43 -10.44 49.65
C ALA A 1164 -9.41 -11.39 50.30
N VAL A 1165 -8.12 -11.31 49.92
CA VAL A 1165 -7.05 -12.08 50.59
C VAL A 1165 -6.85 -11.63 52.03
N TYR A 1166 -6.94 -10.32 52.31
CA TYR A 1166 -6.82 -9.81 53.68
C TYR A 1166 -7.94 -10.35 54.59
N ASN A 1167 -9.16 -10.39 54.08
CA ASN A 1167 -10.30 -10.97 54.78
C ASN A 1167 -10.08 -12.48 55.01
N PHE A 1168 -9.56 -13.22 54.02
CA PHE A 1168 -9.21 -14.62 54.19
C PHE A 1168 -8.17 -14.85 55.30
N ILE A 1169 -7.15 -13.98 55.40
CA ILE A 1169 -6.14 -14.07 56.49
C ILE A 1169 -6.78 -13.87 57.87
N LEU A 1170 -7.81 -13.02 57.97
CA LEU A 1170 -8.48 -12.70 59.23
C LEU A 1170 -9.50 -13.74 59.67
N ILE A 1171 -10.30 -14.25 58.73
CA ILE A 1171 -11.48 -15.08 59.04
C ILE A 1171 -11.52 -16.42 58.29
N GLY A 1172 -10.47 -16.76 57.53
CA GLY A 1172 -10.39 -18.00 56.76
C GLY A 1172 -11.43 -18.07 55.65
N GLU A 1173 -11.90 -19.27 55.31
CA GLU A 1173 -12.91 -19.52 54.26
C GLU A 1173 -14.25 -18.81 54.50
N GLU A 1174 -14.51 -18.28 55.71
CA GLU A 1174 -15.68 -17.43 55.98
C GLU A 1174 -15.61 -16.08 55.24
N SER A 1175 -14.48 -15.72 54.62
CA SER A 1175 -14.34 -14.55 53.75
C SER A 1175 -15.02 -14.70 52.39
N GLY A 1176 -15.44 -15.91 52.02
CA GLY A 1176 -16.08 -16.20 50.74
C GLY A 1176 -15.12 -16.64 49.61
N ILE A 1177 -13.83 -16.78 49.88
CA ILE A 1177 -12.83 -17.33 48.94
C ILE A 1177 -12.13 -18.57 49.54
N THR A 1178 -11.66 -19.51 48.70
CA THR A 1178 -11.02 -20.76 49.18
C THR A 1178 -9.52 -20.58 49.41
N LYS A 1179 -8.90 -21.52 50.14
CA LYS A 1179 -7.45 -21.52 50.37
C LYS A 1179 -6.66 -21.58 49.06
N GLU A 1180 -7.12 -22.38 48.09
CA GLU A 1180 -6.45 -22.49 46.79
C GLU A 1180 -6.49 -21.19 45.98
N VAL A 1181 -7.53 -20.37 46.15
CA VAL A 1181 -7.68 -19.07 45.48
C VAL A 1181 -6.89 -17.97 46.20
N ALA A 1182 -6.81 -18.03 47.53
CA ALA A 1182 -6.11 -17.03 48.32
C ALA A 1182 -4.57 -17.21 48.39
N ASP A 1183 -4.05 -18.39 48.02
CA ASP A 1183 -2.60 -18.72 47.92
C ASP A 1183 -2.05 -18.30 46.55
N VAL A 1184 -1.98 -16.98 46.34
CA VAL A 1184 -1.64 -16.37 45.05
C VAL A 1184 -0.18 -16.61 44.66
N ASP A 1185 0.74 -16.75 45.63
CA ASP A 1185 2.15 -17.02 45.34
C ASP A 1185 2.48 -18.53 45.22
N GLY A 1186 1.50 -19.40 45.51
CA GLY A 1186 1.56 -20.84 45.35
C GLY A 1186 2.50 -21.55 46.34
N ASN A 1187 2.79 -20.94 47.49
CA ASN A 1187 3.72 -21.48 48.48
C ASN A 1187 3.05 -22.46 49.48
N GLY A 1188 1.72 -22.55 49.49
CA GLY A 1188 0.93 -23.43 50.34
C GLY A 1188 0.39 -22.78 51.63
N ASP A 1189 0.78 -21.53 51.94
CA ASP A 1189 0.42 -20.77 53.14
C ASP A 1189 -0.09 -19.37 52.80
N VAL A 1190 -1.37 -19.09 53.05
CA VAL A 1190 -1.98 -17.76 52.80
C VAL A 1190 -1.54 -16.74 53.84
N ASN A 1191 -0.75 -15.76 53.44
CA ASN A 1191 -0.19 -14.73 54.32
C ASN A 1191 0.08 -13.39 53.59
N SER A 1192 0.82 -12.49 54.22
CA SER A 1192 1.16 -11.18 53.63
C SER A 1192 1.92 -11.26 52.30
N ALA A 1193 2.56 -12.39 51.99
CA ALA A 1193 3.24 -12.62 50.71
C ALA A 1193 2.26 -12.68 49.53
N ASP A 1194 1.10 -13.31 49.71
CA ASP A 1194 0.03 -13.40 48.70
C ASP A 1194 -0.58 -12.02 48.39
N VAL A 1195 -0.75 -11.19 49.43
CA VAL A 1195 -1.17 -9.79 49.28
C VAL A 1195 -0.16 -9.00 48.44
N VAL A 1196 1.15 -9.23 48.66
CA VAL A 1196 2.22 -8.58 47.89
C VAL A 1196 2.27 -9.11 46.45
N ALA A 1197 1.93 -10.37 46.22
CA ALA A 1197 1.83 -10.96 44.87
C ALA A 1197 0.74 -10.25 44.04
N ILE A 1198 -0.44 -10.00 44.63
CA ILE A 1198 -1.51 -9.22 43.97
C ILE A 1198 -1.05 -7.79 43.70
N TYR A 1199 -0.41 -7.12 44.67
CA TYR A 1199 0.10 -5.75 44.46
C TYR A 1199 1.11 -5.66 43.31
N ASN A 1200 1.97 -6.67 43.15
CA ASN A 1200 2.93 -6.73 42.05
C ASN A 1200 2.23 -6.94 40.69
N ALA A 1201 1.12 -7.70 40.67
CA ALA A 1201 0.29 -7.87 39.48
C ALA A 1201 -0.43 -6.57 39.09
N ILE A 1202 -1.00 -5.83 40.05
CA ILE A 1202 -1.69 -4.54 39.80
C ILE A 1202 -0.74 -3.49 39.16
N ILE A 1203 0.54 -3.48 39.53
CA ILE A 1203 1.52 -2.49 39.04
C ILE A 1203 2.27 -2.92 37.76
N GLY A 1204 1.86 -4.03 37.13
CA GLY A 1204 2.41 -4.48 35.84
C GLY A 1204 3.78 -5.16 35.89
N GLY A 1205 4.21 -5.67 37.05
CA GLY A 1205 5.45 -6.45 37.16
C GLY A 1205 5.23 -7.90 36.78
N SER A 1206 5.87 -8.40 35.72
CA SER A 1206 5.92 -9.85 35.48
C SER A 1206 6.61 -10.55 36.66
N SER A 1207 6.24 -11.79 36.95
CA SER A 1207 6.74 -12.59 38.08
C SER A 1207 8.27 -12.77 38.15
N SER A 1208 9.01 -12.28 37.13
CA SER A 1208 10.46 -12.22 37.05
C SER A 1208 11.10 -10.89 37.48
N SER A 1209 10.33 -9.79 37.63
CA SER A 1209 10.82 -8.48 38.08
C SER A 1209 10.33 -8.12 39.50
N ARG A 1210 11.06 -8.60 40.51
CA ARG A 1210 10.80 -8.33 41.95
C ARG A 1210 10.94 -6.83 42.30
N MET A 1211 9.85 -6.06 42.28
CA MET A 1211 9.85 -4.68 42.78
C MET A 1211 9.65 -4.56 44.31
N PHE A 1212 8.94 -5.49 44.97
CA PHE A 1212 8.83 -5.54 46.42
C PHE A 1212 9.32 -6.89 46.99
N ILE A 1213 10.28 -6.85 47.92
CA ILE A 1213 10.78 -8.03 48.66
C ILE A 1213 10.44 -7.86 50.14
N VAL A 1214 9.57 -8.71 50.68
CA VAL A 1214 9.45 -8.89 52.14
C VAL A 1214 10.57 -9.83 52.59
N ARG A 1215 11.46 -9.36 53.47
CA ARG A 1215 12.44 -10.25 54.13
C ARG A 1215 11.79 -10.87 55.37
N PRO A 1216 11.75 -12.20 55.52
CA PRO A 1216 11.22 -12.82 56.72
C PRO A 1216 12.26 -12.68 57.84
N ASN A 1217 12.05 -11.69 58.71
CA ASN A 1217 12.51 -11.58 60.11
C ASN A 1217 12.67 -10.10 60.48
N ASN A 1218 11.60 -9.47 60.97
CA ASN A 1218 11.62 -8.44 62.02
C ASN A 1218 10.23 -7.83 62.19
N TRP A 1219 9.33 -8.58 62.82
CA TRP A 1219 8.25 -8.00 63.62
C TRP A 1219 8.16 -8.80 64.91
N VAL A 1220 9.12 -8.55 65.81
CA VAL A 1220 8.89 -8.69 67.25
C VAL A 1220 8.59 -7.26 67.71
N GLY A 1221 7.44 -7.10 68.35
CA GLY A 1221 6.72 -5.84 68.43
C GLY A 1221 7.40 -4.68 69.15
N GLU A 1222 6.90 -3.50 68.82
CA GLU A 1222 6.41 -2.46 69.74
C GLU A 1222 5.32 -1.64 69.03
#